data_AF-A0A328RXI7-F1
#
_entry.id   AF-A0A328RXI7-F1
#
_cell.length_a   1.000
_cell.length_b   1.000
_cell.length_c   1.000
_cell.angle_alpha   90.00
_cell.angle_beta   90.00
_cell.angle_gamma   90.00
#
_symmetry.space_group_name_H-M   'P 1'
#
loop_
_entity.id
_entity.type
_entity.pdbx_description
1 polymer ?
#
loop_
_entity_poly.entity_id
_entity_poly.type
_entity_poly.pdbx_seq_one_letter_code
_entity_poly.pdbx_strand_id
1 'polypeptide(L)'
;MNNNSKVLTINSGNIKINNLTIKNCLGSEAIFNDGELTISNSKFINNSGATGVIRNYDGNLTIINSTLNNNKALSGGIIHNYYGGNAKIINSQFNNNYALTADAIYNNGLLTVKNSTFTDNYGANAGGAIRTFNSLLNNIINCTFNNNTSPSGGAISSLESNLNISKSVFNNNVANYGGAIESNVTDFNITQSSLNNNSAINGGAIYLSNDENYYTEYAKINNNNFTENKAKNGSVLSSSIENVEFYNNTLKGNIVLNNSVDTDTKTLWVGTKGTFEVDQTMEGLIQGYESGFITFGDAMIADMVNSYISRKNTFLNNNPTFTIQEVTTYTSESHQIEIENDEGLKSKNNIIYYTNNTYDIISENMKTDFIKNNTLINKTIKTNTKITVSTVHAIIGNSMTLTAKVTDANNNPVTNGYVIFKLNSITIKDNKKLTGSSNALKVYVNNGVASTTVTADLNMRYAQNLTAVYSGSSTYNASRSNNAKAQISQRNASIVVTSNVKTIKQGQTLTITARVYDTTDGKRSTTLIPYEDEFVYFKVNGITLKDSKGNMQKVKPVNGTATIKYTIPLGLSGVTDGKTFNVKNHTILAGYYNKNYQAEVRNTSTFQVERSNITITITNATVNNKTHKLSLTATIKDYLGNKVLGPNKCVVKVNGATLKNGTQPIYYFASNGVLELKDISIPAYNNYNSIEVVTQDRLSYKSQRNTTNNIKVVGNVKTTSKTYDVSDFDTLHSALTSSQYKDVIVNLKSNIKLKGNTELNTGIKTLNINGNRKSIDGDNKYQFLDIESQANVTIKNIKINNCNSSYGGAIYSVGNLAIKNTTLKNNIAKYYGGAIYNFKGNVTIINSTLNNNIANERGATIENWEGIMTISNSQFSNNIAVVGGAIENRGTLTMTNTTLNNNTAKTDGGANQDGGAIQNSGTLTITNCLLSNNHAYTCGGAISNRYGNSTINNSTLNNNEAEYGGAIFNYEGNISIKNSTLNNNTVSGDEYARGGAIASSGKLTINNSTLNNNQAYDGGAIYYDYADLYINTCTFKNNYALHTGGTVYNSANNSILKNNTFINNRAEFGGAIYNAGNNVNISNSSFTSNIADISGAIDNEGNNLKIIKSRFTNNQAQYAGAIRSLECNNINITDNVFKCNKADDPDSTEVVEMDSSNVTIKNNTGDTTSKYYQTIYLLDMTGTVANNKFIDLN
;
A
#
# COMPACT_ATOMS: atom_id res chain seq x y z
N MET A 1 -35.46 -8.13 -26.43
CA MET A 1 -34.77 -9.34 -25.94
C MET A 1 -34.55 -9.12 -24.45
N ASN A 2 -34.95 -10.09 -23.63
CA ASN A 2 -34.98 -9.97 -22.17
C ASN A 2 -33.58 -9.68 -21.59
N ASN A 3 -33.49 -8.97 -20.47
CA ASN A 3 -32.24 -8.46 -19.89
C ASN A 3 -31.21 -9.54 -19.45
N ASN A 4 -31.50 -10.85 -19.59
CA ASN A 4 -30.62 -11.97 -19.21
C ASN A 4 -30.23 -12.90 -20.38
N SER A 5 -30.48 -12.52 -21.64
CA SER A 5 -30.11 -13.39 -22.78
C SER A 5 -28.67 -13.18 -23.26
N LYS A 6 -27.78 -14.14 -22.98
CA LYS A 6 -26.49 -14.31 -23.69
C LYS A 6 -26.80 -14.79 -25.12
N VAL A 7 -26.11 -14.25 -26.14
CA VAL A 7 -26.33 -14.66 -27.54
C VAL A 7 -25.61 -15.97 -27.83
N LEU A 8 -24.44 -16.18 -27.21
CA LEU A 8 -23.69 -17.42 -27.33
C LEU A 8 -22.88 -17.69 -26.06
N THR A 9 -22.90 -18.93 -25.59
CA THR A 9 -22.07 -19.41 -24.47
C THR A 9 -21.29 -20.61 -24.97
N ILE A 10 -19.97 -20.55 -24.86
CA ILE A 10 -19.05 -21.63 -25.21
C ILE A 10 -18.31 -22.01 -23.95
N ASN A 11 -18.73 -23.10 -23.32
CA ASN A 11 -18.10 -23.60 -22.10
C ASN A 11 -16.90 -24.53 -22.40
N SER A 12 -16.76 -25.03 -23.64
CA SER A 12 -15.61 -25.83 -24.12
C SER A 12 -15.64 -26.06 -25.65
N GLY A 13 -14.54 -26.57 -26.23
CA GLY A 13 -14.44 -26.99 -27.66
C GLY A 13 -13.75 -25.99 -28.61
N ASN A 14 -13.43 -26.42 -29.85
CA ASN A 14 -12.83 -25.58 -30.90
C ASN A 14 -13.90 -25.06 -31.86
N ILE A 15 -14.45 -23.88 -31.53
CA ILE A 15 -15.56 -23.26 -32.24
C ILE A 15 -15.04 -22.19 -33.17
N LYS A 16 -15.44 -22.28 -34.45
CA LYS A 16 -15.12 -21.26 -35.47
C LYS A 16 -16.41 -20.64 -35.98
N ILE A 17 -16.57 -19.36 -35.73
CA ILE A 17 -17.71 -18.55 -36.14
C ILE A 17 -17.26 -17.62 -37.24
N ASN A 18 -17.99 -17.60 -38.35
CA ASN A 18 -17.70 -16.73 -39.47
C ASN A 18 -18.94 -15.91 -39.87
N ASN A 19 -18.77 -14.63 -40.20
CA ASN A 19 -19.84 -13.73 -40.65
C ASN A 19 -20.97 -13.51 -39.62
N LEU A 20 -20.67 -13.49 -38.32
CA LEU A 20 -21.65 -13.22 -37.27
C LEU A 20 -21.93 -11.72 -37.16
N THR A 21 -23.19 -11.34 -36.96
CA THR A 21 -23.57 -9.95 -36.59
C THR A 21 -24.37 -9.95 -35.29
N ILE A 22 -23.85 -9.29 -34.26
CA ILE A 22 -24.51 -9.08 -32.96
C ILE A 22 -24.76 -7.57 -32.80
N LYS A 23 -26.03 -7.18 -32.64
CA LYS A 23 -26.41 -5.77 -32.54
C LYS A 23 -27.49 -5.52 -31.50
N ASN A 24 -27.37 -4.40 -30.77
CA ASN A 24 -28.34 -3.93 -29.77
C ASN A 24 -28.65 -4.95 -28.65
N CYS A 25 -27.69 -5.82 -28.32
CA CYS A 25 -27.83 -6.74 -27.19
C CYS A 25 -27.59 -5.98 -25.87
N LEU A 26 -28.52 -6.09 -24.92
CA LEU A 26 -28.45 -5.50 -23.59
C LEU A 26 -28.57 -6.63 -22.58
N GLY A 27 -27.57 -6.79 -21.70
CA GLY A 27 -27.55 -7.87 -20.70
C GLY A 27 -26.18 -8.04 -20.04
N SER A 28 -25.88 -9.23 -19.51
CA SER A 28 -24.61 -9.52 -18.83
C SER A 28 -23.40 -9.55 -19.78
N GLU A 29 -23.51 -10.30 -20.89
CA GLU A 29 -22.55 -10.38 -21.99
C GLU A 29 -23.22 -10.95 -23.25
N ALA A 30 -22.70 -10.64 -24.44
CA ALA A 30 -23.25 -11.19 -25.69
C ALA A 30 -22.62 -12.55 -26.04
N ILE A 31 -21.32 -12.70 -25.80
CA ILE A 31 -20.60 -13.97 -25.93
C ILE A 31 -19.86 -14.26 -24.64
N PHE A 32 -20.04 -15.46 -24.09
CA PHE A 32 -19.17 -16.02 -23.05
C PHE A 32 -18.33 -17.15 -23.67
N ASN A 33 -17.01 -17.12 -23.47
CA ASN A 33 -16.07 -18.14 -23.94
C ASN A 33 -15.18 -18.64 -22.80
N ASP A 34 -15.12 -19.95 -22.69
CA ASP A 34 -14.29 -20.74 -21.77
C ASP A 34 -13.53 -21.85 -22.52
N GLY A 35 -13.46 -21.74 -23.86
CA GLY A 35 -12.82 -22.72 -24.75
C GLY A 35 -12.00 -22.10 -25.87
N GLU A 36 -11.82 -22.81 -26.99
CA GLU A 36 -11.10 -22.34 -28.19
C GLU A 36 -12.08 -21.69 -29.17
N LEU A 37 -12.19 -20.36 -29.16
CA LEU A 37 -13.14 -19.63 -29.99
C LEU A 37 -12.43 -18.78 -31.04
N THR A 38 -12.64 -19.07 -32.32
CA THR A 38 -12.27 -18.17 -33.42
C THR A 38 -13.50 -17.49 -34.00
N ILE A 39 -13.54 -16.15 -33.99
CA ILE A 39 -14.57 -15.33 -34.63
C ILE A 39 -13.94 -14.61 -35.82
N SER A 40 -14.43 -14.84 -37.03
CA SER A 40 -13.96 -14.19 -38.25
C SER A 40 -15.03 -13.39 -38.98
N ASN A 41 -14.64 -12.31 -39.65
CA ASN A 41 -15.49 -11.50 -40.54
C ASN A 41 -16.82 -11.02 -39.89
N SER A 42 -16.80 -10.75 -38.58
CA SER A 42 -18.01 -10.53 -37.78
C SER A 42 -18.18 -9.07 -37.33
N LYS A 43 -19.40 -8.68 -36.92
CA LYS A 43 -19.75 -7.31 -36.54
C LYS A 43 -20.47 -7.26 -35.19
N PHE A 44 -20.01 -6.43 -34.26
CA PHE A 44 -20.61 -6.17 -32.96
C PHE A 44 -20.98 -4.69 -32.87
N ILE A 45 -22.28 -4.36 -32.86
CA ILE A 45 -22.76 -2.98 -33.02
C ILE A 45 -23.71 -2.60 -31.88
N ASN A 46 -23.44 -1.50 -31.16
CA ASN A 46 -24.34 -0.95 -30.12
C ASN A 46 -24.73 -1.96 -29.03
N ASN A 47 -23.85 -2.89 -28.65
CA ASN A 47 -24.15 -3.85 -27.57
C ASN A 47 -23.74 -3.28 -26.22
N SER A 48 -24.40 -3.70 -25.14
CA SER A 48 -24.09 -3.33 -23.77
C SER A 48 -23.99 -4.58 -22.89
N GLY A 49 -22.81 -4.81 -22.31
CA GLY A 49 -22.56 -5.93 -21.37
C GLY A 49 -22.25 -5.45 -19.95
N ALA A 50 -22.75 -6.15 -18.93
CA ALA A 50 -22.36 -5.92 -17.53
C ALA A 50 -20.88 -6.27 -17.27
N THR A 51 -20.35 -7.32 -17.92
CA THR A 51 -18.95 -7.78 -17.75
C THR A 51 -18.17 -7.87 -19.06
N GLY A 52 -18.60 -7.13 -20.08
CA GLY A 52 -18.06 -7.12 -21.44
C GLY A 52 -19.05 -7.62 -22.48
N VAL A 53 -18.87 -7.26 -23.76
CA VAL A 53 -19.69 -7.80 -24.85
C VAL A 53 -19.24 -9.22 -25.21
N ILE A 54 -17.93 -9.46 -25.17
CA ILE A 54 -17.32 -10.77 -25.27
C ILE A 54 -16.55 -10.99 -23.97
N ARG A 55 -16.98 -11.93 -23.15
CA ARG A 55 -16.25 -12.35 -21.95
C ARG A 55 -15.50 -13.64 -22.26
N ASN A 56 -14.18 -13.58 -22.18
CA ASN A 56 -13.28 -14.72 -22.28
C ASN A 56 -12.78 -15.07 -20.87
N TYR A 57 -13.25 -16.18 -20.33
CA TYR A 57 -12.93 -16.70 -19.01
C TYR A 57 -11.99 -17.88 -19.23
N ASP A 58 -10.69 -17.77 -18.92
CA ASP A 58 -9.65 -18.83 -19.10
C ASP A 58 -9.49 -19.47 -20.52
N GLY A 59 -10.34 -19.14 -21.49
CA GLY A 59 -10.32 -19.69 -22.85
C GLY A 59 -9.32 -19.04 -23.80
N ASN A 60 -9.24 -19.58 -25.03
CA ASN A 60 -8.44 -19.04 -26.14
C ASN A 60 -9.35 -18.35 -27.16
N LEU A 61 -9.43 -17.03 -27.11
CA LEU A 61 -10.22 -16.21 -28.01
C LEU A 61 -9.37 -15.70 -29.17
N THR A 62 -9.78 -15.98 -30.41
CA THR A 62 -9.20 -15.39 -31.63
C THR A 62 -10.27 -14.59 -32.38
N ILE A 63 -10.04 -13.31 -32.66
CA ILE A 63 -10.91 -12.46 -33.47
C ILE A 63 -10.17 -12.03 -34.73
N ILE A 64 -10.76 -12.23 -35.91
CA ILE A 64 -10.15 -11.99 -37.21
C ILE A 64 -11.09 -11.15 -38.09
N ASN A 65 -10.59 -10.14 -38.79
CA ASN A 65 -11.35 -9.37 -39.79
C ASN A 65 -12.71 -8.83 -39.28
N SER A 66 -12.83 -8.52 -37.98
CA SER A 66 -14.12 -8.21 -37.36
C SER A 66 -14.20 -6.75 -36.91
N THR A 67 -15.42 -6.21 -36.77
CA THR A 67 -15.64 -4.82 -36.34
C THR A 67 -16.49 -4.75 -35.07
N LEU A 68 -16.05 -3.95 -34.10
CA LEU A 68 -16.72 -3.69 -32.84
C LEU A 68 -16.99 -2.18 -32.73
N ASN A 69 -18.24 -1.77 -32.98
CA ASN A 69 -18.64 -0.38 -33.06
C ASN A 69 -19.66 -0.01 -31.97
N ASN A 70 -19.44 1.11 -31.28
CA ASN A 70 -20.37 1.70 -30.32
C ASN A 70 -20.80 0.76 -29.18
N ASN A 71 -19.94 -0.17 -28.77
CA ASN A 71 -20.29 -1.09 -27.69
C ASN A 71 -19.99 -0.47 -26.33
N LYS A 72 -20.74 -0.90 -25.32
CA LYS A 72 -20.64 -0.46 -23.93
C LYS A 72 -20.36 -1.62 -22.98
N ALA A 73 -19.49 -1.42 -22.00
CA ALA A 73 -19.35 -2.34 -20.86
C ALA A 73 -19.52 -1.59 -19.53
N LEU A 74 -20.27 -2.17 -18.57
CA LEU A 74 -20.34 -1.64 -17.19
C LEU A 74 -19.07 -2.01 -16.42
N SER A 75 -18.64 -3.27 -16.57
CA SER A 75 -17.39 -3.79 -16.02
C SER A 75 -16.60 -4.67 -16.98
N GLY A 76 -15.28 -4.73 -16.77
CA GLY A 76 -14.34 -5.27 -17.75
C GLY A 76 -14.27 -4.44 -19.04
N GLY A 77 -13.70 -5.02 -20.08
CA GLY A 77 -13.68 -4.41 -21.40
C GLY A 77 -14.74 -4.91 -22.36
N ILE A 78 -14.91 -4.29 -23.53
CA ILE A 78 -15.80 -4.84 -24.57
C ILE A 78 -15.41 -6.29 -24.87
N ILE A 79 -14.11 -6.54 -24.93
CA ILE A 79 -13.55 -7.87 -24.72
C ILE A 79 -12.99 -7.90 -23.30
N HIS A 80 -13.56 -8.74 -22.46
CA HIS A 80 -13.09 -8.96 -21.10
C HIS A 80 -12.42 -10.32 -21.03
N ASN A 81 -11.10 -10.33 -21.12
CA ASN A 81 -10.26 -11.51 -21.00
C ASN A 81 -9.69 -11.62 -19.58
N TYR A 82 -10.08 -12.64 -18.83
CA TYR A 82 -9.79 -12.73 -17.40
C TYR A 82 -9.51 -14.18 -16.95
N TYR A 83 -8.84 -14.32 -15.79
CA TYR A 83 -8.28 -15.57 -15.26
C TYR A 83 -7.33 -16.30 -16.22
N GLY A 84 -6.30 -15.63 -16.76
CA GLY A 84 -5.25 -16.32 -17.52
C GLY A 84 -5.57 -16.70 -18.98
N GLY A 85 -6.82 -16.55 -19.43
CA GLY A 85 -7.20 -16.83 -20.82
C GLY A 85 -6.39 -16.05 -21.86
N ASN A 86 -6.24 -16.57 -23.07
CA ASN A 86 -5.46 -15.91 -24.13
C ASN A 86 -6.37 -15.27 -25.18
N ALA A 87 -6.00 -14.07 -25.63
CA ALA A 87 -6.74 -13.35 -26.66
C ALA A 87 -5.84 -12.98 -27.85
N LYS A 88 -6.29 -13.27 -29.07
CA LYS A 88 -5.62 -12.98 -30.33
C LYS A 88 -6.52 -12.20 -31.27
N ILE A 89 -6.21 -10.93 -31.49
CA ILE A 89 -7.01 -10.03 -32.32
C ILE A 89 -6.24 -9.69 -33.59
N ILE A 90 -6.81 -9.92 -34.77
CA ILE A 90 -6.14 -9.80 -36.06
C ILE A 90 -7.03 -9.05 -37.04
N ASN A 91 -6.49 -8.09 -37.78
CA ASN A 91 -7.18 -7.37 -38.87
C ASN A 91 -8.55 -6.78 -38.45
N SER A 92 -8.73 -6.40 -37.18
CA SER A 92 -10.04 -6.03 -36.63
C SER A 92 -10.13 -4.55 -36.26
N GLN A 93 -11.33 -4.01 -36.17
CA GLN A 93 -11.58 -2.59 -35.90
C GLN A 93 -12.44 -2.39 -34.66
N PHE A 94 -12.05 -1.48 -33.77
CA PHE A 94 -12.76 -1.11 -32.55
C PHE A 94 -13.05 0.39 -32.60
N ASN A 95 -14.31 0.78 -32.84
CA ASN A 95 -14.67 2.18 -33.03
C ASN A 95 -15.69 2.64 -31.98
N ASN A 96 -15.40 3.75 -31.32
CA ASN A 96 -16.30 4.44 -30.39
C ASN A 96 -16.86 3.53 -29.28
N ASN A 97 -16.03 2.64 -28.73
CA ASN A 97 -16.45 1.78 -27.63
C ASN A 97 -16.18 2.44 -26.26
N TYR A 98 -17.05 2.18 -25.29
CA TYR A 98 -17.05 2.83 -23.99
C TYR A 98 -17.15 1.82 -22.85
N ALA A 99 -16.27 1.87 -21.86
CA ALA A 99 -16.36 1.02 -20.68
C ALA A 99 -16.25 1.82 -19.36
N LEU A 100 -17.15 1.51 -18.40
CA LEU A 100 -17.38 2.28 -17.16
C LEU A 100 -16.39 1.98 -16.05
N THR A 101 -15.83 0.77 -16.00
CA THR A 101 -14.81 0.41 -15.00
C THR A 101 -13.52 -0.15 -15.61
N ALA A 102 -13.47 -0.35 -16.93
CA ALA A 102 -12.32 -0.81 -17.71
C ALA A 102 -12.42 -0.30 -19.17
N ASP A 103 -11.88 -1.02 -20.16
CA ASP A 103 -11.37 -0.46 -21.44
C ASP A 103 -11.94 -1.15 -22.69
N ALA A 104 -11.55 -0.84 -23.94
CA ALA A 104 -12.11 -1.60 -25.08
C ALA A 104 -11.72 -3.09 -25.04
N ILE A 105 -10.50 -3.39 -24.59
CA ILE A 105 -10.03 -4.73 -24.25
C ILE A 105 -9.46 -4.68 -22.83
N TYR A 106 -9.99 -5.50 -21.93
CA TYR A 106 -9.38 -5.77 -20.64
C TYR A 106 -8.77 -7.16 -20.66
N ASN A 107 -7.54 -7.31 -20.20
CA ASN A 107 -6.77 -8.55 -20.36
C ASN A 107 -5.95 -8.94 -19.13
N ASN A 108 -6.16 -10.16 -18.63
CA ASN A 108 -5.44 -10.80 -17.52
C ASN A 108 -4.72 -12.10 -17.95
N GLY A 109 -4.37 -12.25 -19.23
CA GLY A 109 -3.66 -13.43 -19.78
C GLY A 109 -2.83 -13.07 -21.01
N LEU A 110 -2.46 -13.99 -21.92
CA LEU A 110 -1.63 -13.62 -23.08
C LEU A 110 -2.45 -12.86 -24.12
N LEU A 111 -2.05 -11.62 -24.44
CA LEU A 111 -2.67 -10.83 -25.50
C LEU A 111 -1.78 -10.75 -26.73
N THR A 112 -2.33 -11.02 -27.91
CA THR A 112 -1.69 -10.70 -29.20
C THR A 112 -2.65 -9.91 -30.07
N VAL A 113 -2.32 -8.66 -30.39
CA VAL A 113 -3.09 -7.83 -31.31
C VAL A 113 -2.24 -7.54 -32.55
N LYS A 114 -2.77 -7.81 -33.75
CA LYS A 114 -2.09 -7.61 -35.03
C LYS A 114 -2.96 -6.87 -36.04
N ASN A 115 -2.39 -5.94 -36.81
CA ASN A 115 -3.05 -5.32 -37.97
C ASN A 115 -4.43 -4.70 -37.66
N SER A 116 -4.65 -4.24 -36.43
CA SER A 116 -5.99 -3.85 -35.94
C SER A 116 -6.04 -2.37 -35.59
N THR A 117 -7.22 -1.76 -35.72
CA THR A 117 -7.42 -0.32 -35.52
C THR A 117 -8.38 -0.04 -34.36
N PHE A 118 -8.03 0.91 -33.49
CA PHE A 118 -8.82 1.36 -32.35
C PHE A 118 -9.05 2.87 -32.47
N THR A 119 -10.28 3.29 -32.73
CA THR A 119 -10.65 4.69 -32.97
C THR A 119 -11.70 5.17 -31.97
N ASP A 120 -11.50 6.33 -31.36
CA ASP A 120 -12.47 7.01 -30.48
C ASP A 120 -12.93 6.16 -29.27
N ASN A 121 -12.12 5.22 -28.77
CA ASN A 121 -12.52 4.41 -27.61
C ASN A 121 -12.25 5.14 -26.29
N TYR A 122 -13.09 4.90 -25.29
CA TYR A 122 -13.02 5.54 -23.98
C TYR A 122 -13.06 4.51 -22.83
N GLY A 123 -12.05 4.57 -21.96
CA GLY A 123 -11.98 3.79 -20.72
C GLY A 123 -12.04 4.72 -19.52
N ALA A 124 -13.03 4.54 -18.63
CA ALA A 124 -13.24 5.46 -17.50
C ALA A 124 -12.13 5.42 -16.44
N ASN A 125 -11.33 4.35 -16.39
CA ASN A 125 -10.28 4.16 -15.40
C ASN A 125 -8.86 4.24 -15.98
N ALA A 126 -8.45 3.34 -16.88
CA ALA A 126 -7.12 3.38 -17.49
C ALA A 126 -7.01 2.50 -18.74
N GLY A 127 -6.55 3.00 -19.88
CA GLY A 127 -6.31 2.22 -21.10
C GLY A 127 -7.37 2.43 -22.17
N GLY A 128 -7.53 3.62 -22.75
CA GLY A 128 -8.73 3.95 -23.55
C GLY A 128 -9.12 2.97 -24.66
N ALA A 129 -8.15 2.22 -25.20
CA ALA A 129 -8.40 1.05 -26.05
C ALA A 129 -8.05 -0.29 -25.37
N ILE A 130 -6.89 -0.41 -24.72
CA ILE A 130 -6.43 -1.69 -24.16
C ILE A 130 -5.91 -1.49 -22.74
N ARG A 131 -6.31 -2.38 -21.84
CA ARG A 131 -5.69 -2.54 -20.54
C ARG A 131 -5.23 -3.98 -20.32
N THR A 132 -3.99 -4.11 -19.86
CA THR A 132 -3.39 -5.39 -19.46
C THR A 132 -3.05 -5.34 -17.97
N PHE A 133 -3.39 -6.39 -17.22
CA PHE A 133 -3.13 -6.52 -15.79
C PHE A 133 -2.59 -7.92 -15.44
N ASN A 134 -1.49 -8.02 -14.70
CA ASN A 134 -0.89 -9.29 -14.24
C ASN A 134 -0.65 -10.34 -15.35
N SER A 135 -0.22 -9.92 -16.54
CA SER A 135 -0.06 -10.77 -17.71
C SER A 135 1.41 -11.04 -18.07
N LEU A 136 1.75 -12.31 -18.29
CA LEU A 136 3.12 -12.76 -18.57
C LEU A 136 3.71 -12.17 -19.86
N LEU A 137 2.90 -11.93 -20.91
CA LEU A 137 3.37 -11.42 -22.21
C LEU A 137 2.23 -10.83 -23.06
N ASN A 138 2.41 -9.60 -23.53
CA ASN A 138 1.47 -8.93 -24.45
C ASN A 138 2.20 -8.42 -25.70
N ASN A 139 1.68 -8.74 -26.89
CA ASN A 139 2.29 -8.39 -28.18
C ASN A 139 1.32 -7.58 -29.06
N ILE A 140 1.63 -6.31 -29.31
CA ILE A 140 0.86 -5.40 -30.16
C ILE A 140 1.67 -5.08 -31.41
N ILE A 141 1.22 -5.49 -32.60
CA ILE A 141 2.03 -5.47 -33.82
C ILE A 141 1.24 -4.87 -34.98
N ASN A 142 1.76 -3.81 -35.61
CA ASN A 142 1.12 -3.18 -36.77
C ASN A 142 -0.31 -2.71 -36.50
N CYS A 143 -0.57 -2.13 -35.32
CA CYS A 143 -1.88 -1.64 -34.91
C CYS A 143 -1.97 -0.12 -34.99
N THR A 144 -3.17 0.43 -35.14
CA THR A 144 -3.40 1.88 -35.18
C THR A 144 -4.36 2.30 -34.06
N PHE A 145 -4.01 3.30 -33.27
CA PHE A 145 -4.79 3.83 -32.14
C PHE A 145 -5.05 5.32 -32.35
N ASN A 146 -6.27 5.70 -32.71
CA ASN A 146 -6.65 7.07 -33.01
C ASN A 146 -7.66 7.61 -31.97
N ASN A 147 -7.42 8.79 -31.41
CA ASN A 147 -8.37 9.54 -30.59
C ASN A 147 -8.90 8.79 -29.35
N ASN A 148 -8.18 7.80 -28.81
CA ASN A 148 -8.64 7.06 -27.63
C ASN A 148 -8.36 7.90 -26.37
N THR A 149 -9.24 7.79 -25.36
CA THR A 149 -9.17 8.64 -24.16
C THR A 149 -9.37 7.83 -22.88
N SER A 150 -8.54 8.08 -21.86
CA SER A 150 -8.69 7.48 -20.53
C SER A 150 -7.88 8.25 -19.48
N PRO A 151 -8.20 8.21 -18.16
CA PRO A 151 -7.36 8.89 -17.16
C PRO A 151 -5.89 8.46 -17.15
N SER A 152 -5.57 7.20 -17.45
CA SER A 152 -4.18 6.74 -17.62
C SER A 152 -4.05 5.83 -18.84
N GLY A 153 -3.01 6.00 -19.66
CA GLY A 153 -2.84 5.26 -20.91
C GLY A 153 -3.94 5.55 -21.91
N GLY A 154 -3.89 6.69 -22.60
CA GLY A 154 -5.01 7.15 -23.45
C GLY A 154 -5.41 6.13 -24.53
N ALA A 155 -4.45 5.36 -25.04
CA ALA A 155 -4.71 4.15 -25.82
C ALA A 155 -4.46 2.87 -25.03
N ILE A 156 -3.30 2.73 -24.36
CA ILE A 156 -2.89 1.49 -23.69
C ILE A 156 -2.45 1.77 -22.26
N SER A 157 -2.99 1.03 -21.28
CA SER A 157 -2.45 0.98 -19.92
C SER A 157 -2.01 -0.46 -19.60
N SER A 158 -0.74 -0.65 -19.26
CA SER A 158 -0.18 -1.96 -18.93
C SER A 158 0.33 -1.99 -17.51
N LEU A 159 -0.38 -2.69 -16.64
CA LEU A 159 -0.06 -2.80 -15.23
C LEU A 159 0.34 -4.24 -14.90
N GLU A 160 1.40 -4.43 -14.12
CA GLU A 160 1.94 -5.75 -13.74
C GLU A 160 2.11 -6.76 -14.91
N SER A 161 2.29 -6.30 -16.15
CA SER A 161 2.32 -7.10 -17.38
C SER A 161 3.41 -6.72 -18.38
N ASN A 162 4.15 -7.69 -18.95
CA ASN A 162 5.13 -7.39 -20.01
C ASN A 162 4.44 -6.90 -21.30
N LEU A 163 5.00 -5.86 -21.94
CA LEU A 163 4.39 -5.22 -23.11
C LEU A 163 5.39 -5.02 -24.25
N ASN A 164 5.13 -5.69 -25.39
CA ASN A 164 5.91 -5.55 -26.63
C ASN A 164 5.05 -4.93 -27.72
N ILE A 165 5.43 -3.74 -28.18
CA ILE A 165 4.77 -3.01 -29.26
C ILE A 165 5.73 -2.93 -30.45
N SER A 166 5.23 -3.21 -31.66
CA SER A 166 6.00 -2.95 -32.87
C SER A 166 5.17 -2.46 -34.04
N LYS A 167 5.76 -1.65 -34.93
CA LYS A 167 5.15 -1.20 -36.19
C LYS A 167 3.80 -0.49 -36.03
N SER A 168 3.48 0.03 -34.85
CA SER A 168 2.14 0.52 -34.53
C SER A 168 2.07 2.06 -34.58
N VAL A 169 0.87 2.62 -34.74
CA VAL A 169 0.63 4.06 -34.86
C VAL A 169 -0.33 4.53 -33.77
N PHE A 170 0.00 5.61 -33.06
CA PHE A 170 -0.81 6.21 -32.01
C PHE A 170 -1.04 7.68 -32.31
N ASN A 171 -2.24 8.07 -32.72
CA ASN A 171 -2.58 9.46 -33.04
C ASN A 171 -3.62 10.04 -32.08
N ASN A 172 -3.41 11.26 -31.60
CA ASN A 172 -4.41 12.06 -30.88
C ASN A 172 -5.01 11.42 -29.62
N ASN A 173 -4.32 10.49 -28.97
CA ASN A 173 -4.83 9.85 -27.75
C ASN A 173 -4.61 10.78 -26.55
N VAL A 174 -5.51 10.74 -25.56
CA VAL A 174 -5.54 11.70 -24.44
C VAL A 174 -5.64 11.01 -23.08
N ALA A 175 -4.79 11.39 -22.13
CA ALA A 175 -4.84 10.92 -20.75
C ALA A 175 -4.32 11.91 -19.71
N ASN A 176 -4.35 11.59 -18.42
CA ASN A 176 -3.57 12.32 -17.41
C ASN A 176 -2.13 11.78 -17.34
N TYR A 177 -1.96 10.48 -17.49
CA TYR A 177 -0.66 9.79 -17.47
C TYR A 177 -0.52 8.95 -18.73
N GLY A 178 0.47 9.23 -19.58
CA GLY A 178 0.69 8.44 -20.80
C GLY A 178 -0.38 8.69 -21.84
N GLY A 179 -0.27 9.79 -22.59
CA GLY A 179 -1.32 10.20 -23.54
C GLY A 179 -1.61 9.13 -24.60
N ALA A 180 -0.60 8.36 -25.01
CA ALA A 180 -0.81 7.11 -25.72
C ALA A 180 -0.70 5.90 -24.79
N ILE A 181 0.41 5.76 -24.04
CA ILE A 181 0.75 4.53 -23.33
C ILE A 181 1.19 4.81 -21.89
N GLU A 182 0.69 4.02 -20.95
CA GLU A 182 1.18 3.92 -19.58
C GLU A 182 1.70 2.49 -19.29
N SER A 183 2.80 2.36 -18.53
CA SER A 183 3.29 1.05 -18.05
C SER A 183 4.03 1.10 -16.69
N ASN A 184 3.91 0.06 -15.84
CA ASN A 184 4.57 -0.05 -14.52
C ASN A 184 5.30 -1.39 -14.20
N VAL A 185 5.81 -2.09 -15.22
CA VAL A 185 6.06 -3.55 -15.26
C VAL A 185 7.50 -3.93 -15.59
N THR A 186 7.92 -5.19 -15.38
CA THR A 186 9.31 -5.68 -15.52
C THR A 186 9.97 -5.44 -16.89
N ASP A 187 9.29 -5.68 -18.04
CA ASP A 187 9.84 -5.46 -19.40
C ASP A 187 8.86 -4.71 -20.33
N PHE A 188 9.22 -3.49 -20.73
CA PHE A 188 8.51 -2.68 -21.74
C PHE A 188 9.33 -2.55 -23.02
N ASN A 189 8.80 -2.92 -24.18
CA ASN A 189 9.48 -2.76 -25.47
C ASN A 189 8.57 -2.10 -26.50
N ILE A 190 9.04 -1.06 -27.18
CA ILE A 190 8.35 -0.47 -28.34
C ILE A 190 9.33 -0.21 -29.48
N THR A 191 9.00 -0.69 -30.68
CA THR A 191 9.86 -0.53 -31.85
C THR A 191 9.15 -0.21 -33.16
N GLN A 192 9.80 0.52 -34.08
CA GLN A 192 9.27 0.80 -35.42
C GLN A 192 7.88 1.48 -35.42
N SER A 193 7.49 2.14 -34.34
CA SER A 193 6.13 2.67 -34.13
C SER A 193 6.09 4.19 -34.26
N SER A 194 4.92 4.78 -34.54
CA SER A 194 4.73 6.24 -34.61
C SER A 194 3.74 6.72 -33.56
N LEU A 195 4.07 7.77 -32.80
CA LEU A 195 3.23 8.35 -31.76
C LEU A 195 3.08 9.85 -32.04
N ASN A 196 1.92 10.25 -32.54
CA ASN A 196 1.68 11.60 -33.05
C ASN A 196 0.54 12.33 -32.31
N ASN A 197 0.77 13.58 -31.91
CA ASN A 197 -0.23 14.47 -31.30
C ASN A 197 -0.99 13.88 -30.09
N ASN A 198 -0.37 12.98 -29.32
CA ASN A 198 -0.96 12.46 -28.08
C ASN A 198 -0.75 13.45 -26.93
N SER A 199 -1.70 13.54 -25.99
CA SER A 199 -1.69 14.57 -24.95
C SER A 199 -1.88 14.01 -23.53
N ALA A 200 -1.04 14.44 -22.58
CA ALA A 200 -1.23 14.12 -21.16
C ALA A 200 -0.70 15.16 -20.17
N ILE A 201 -0.91 14.97 -18.86
CA ILE A 201 -0.23 15.77 -17.82
C ILE A 201 1.22 15.30 -17.68
N ASN A 202 1.44 13.99 -17.57
CA ASN A 202 2.75 13.36 -17.53
C ASN A 202 2.88 12.35 -18.68
N GLY A 203 3.90 12.47 -19.52
CA GLY A 203 4.15 11.52 -20.60
C GLY A 203 3.16 11.69 -21.74
N GLY A 204 3.35 12.72 -22.59
CA GLY A 204 2.42 13.04 -23.68
C GLY A 204 2.22 11.88 -24.65
N ALA A 205 3.27 11.13 -24.96
CA ALA A 205 3.17 9.85 -25.63
C ALA A 205 3.23 8.68 -24.64
N ILE A 206 4.32 8.57 -23.86
CA ILE A 206 4.56 7.43 -22.97
C ILE A 206 4.76 7.88 -21.53
N TYR A 207 4.14 7.20 -20.57
CA TYR A 207 4.41 7.31 -19.14
C TYR A 207 4.86 5.98 -18.54
N LEU A 208 5.99 5.97 -17.82
CA LEU A 208 6.52 4.78 -17.15
C LEU A 208 6.69 5.04 -15.66
N SER A 209 6.08 4.23 -14.80
CA SER A 209 6.10 4.44 -13.34
C SER A 209 6.62 3.23 -12.56
N ASN A 210 7.11 3.48 -11.34
CA ASN A 210 7.36 2.46 -10.33
C ASN A 210 6.32 2.63 -9.23
N ASP A 211 5.56 1.59 -8.91
CA ASP A 211 4.63 1.58 -7.78
C ASP A 211 5.29 0.88 -6.57
N GLU A 212 4.85 1.15 -5.34
CA GLU A 212 5.49 0.69 -4.10
C GLU A 212 5.55 -0.84 -3.95
N ASN A 213 4.82 -1.59 -4.78
CA ASN A 213 4.76 -3.05 -4.78
C ASN A 213 5.40 -3.73 -6.00
N TYR A 214 5.72 -3.00 -7.08
CA TYR A 214 6.20 -3.59 -8.34
C TYR A 214 7.20 -2.68 -9.07
N TYR A 215 8.35 -3.25 -9.46
CA TYR A 215 9.45 -2.52 -10.09
C TYR A 215 9.46 -2.76 -11.60
N THR A 216 9.49 -1.68 -12.40
CA THR A 216 9.88 -1.80 -13.80
C THR A 216 11.39 -1.97 -13.90
N GLU A 217 11.85 -3.13 -14.36
CA GLU A 217 13.28 -3.45 -14.45
C GLU A 217 13.93 -2.89 -15.72
N TYR A 218 13.22 -2.89 -16.86
CA TYR A 218 13.77 -2.50 -18.16
C TYR A 218 12.74 -1.95 -19.16
N ALA A 219 13.10 -0.86 -19.87
CA ALA A 219 12.33 -0.37 -21.02
C ALA A 219 13.22 -0.17 -22.26
N LYS A 220 12.82 -0.72 -23.43
CA LYS A 220 13.46 -0.49 -24.74
C LYS A 220 12.54 0.26 -25.68
N ILE A 221 12.95 1.45 -26.09
CA ILE A 221 12.19 2.33 -26.98
C ILE A 221 13.06 2.59 -28.20
N ASN A 222 12.90 1.80 -29.27
CA ASN A 222 13.85 1.77 -30.37
C ASN A 222 13.20 1.98 -31.76
N ASN A 223 13.75 2.79 -32.66
CA ASN A 223 13.26 2.96 -34.04
C ASN A 223 11.85 3.56 -34.16
N ASN A 224 11.39 4.38 -33.22
CA ASN A 224 10.04 4.97 -33.23
C ASN A 224 10.06 6.43 -33.70
N ASN A 225 8.91 6.95 -34.15
CA ASN A 225 8.73 8.35 -34.54
C ASN A 225 7.75 9.03 -33.57
N PHE A 226 8.15 10.12 -32.93
CA PHE A 226 7.31 10.89 -32.01
C PHE A 226 7.12 12.29 -32.56
N THR A 227 5.90 12.68 -32.92
CA THR A 227 5.61 14.03 -33.44
C THR A 227 4.48 14.70 -32.68
N GLU A 228 4.59 16.01 -32.41
CA GLU A 228 3.51 16.86 -31.89
C GLU A 228 2.83 16.43 -30.58
N ASN A 229 3.40 15.48 -29.82
CA ASN A 229 2.85 15.07 -28.53
C ASN A 229 2.97 16.21 -27.51
N LYS A 230 2.04 16.28 -26.54
CA LYS A 230 1.88 17.39 -25.60
C LYS A 230 1.79 16.88 -24.17
N ALA A 231 2.67 17.36 -23.28
CA ALA A 231 2.46 17.19 -21.84
C ALA A 231 3.16 18.25 -21.02
N LYS A 232 2.68 18.45 -19.79
CA LYS A 232 3.34 19.33 -18.81
C LYS A 232 4.70 18.77 -18.42
N ASN A 233 4.77 17.46 -18.16
CA ASN A 233 5.99 16.77 -17.80
C ASN A 233 6.28 15.69 -18.87
N GLY A 234 7.21 15.96 -19.79
CA GLY A 234 7.69 15.02 -20.80
C GLY A 234 6.66 14.74 -21.90
N SER A 235 6.71 15.48 -22.99
CA SER A 235 5.77 15.32 -24.11
C SER A 235 5.98 14.04 -24.92
N VAL A 236 7.21 13.54 -25.01
CA VAL A 236 7.53 12.24 -25.60
C VAL A 236 7.44 11.14 -24.54
N LEU A 237 8.19 11.28 -23.46
CA LEU A 237 8.27 10.30 -22.39
C LEU A 237 8.31 11.01 -21.04
N SER A 238 7.54 10.52 -20.07
CA SER A 238 7.80 10.78 -18.66
C SER A 238 8.01 9.48 -17.92
N SER A 239 9.12 9.34 -17.20
CA SER A 239 9.50 8.05 -16.61
C SER A 239 10.10 8.20 -15.22
N SER A 240 9.75 7.29 -14.30
CA SER A 240 10.41 7.14 -12.99
C SER A 240 11.20 5.83 -12.85
N ILE A 241 11.39 5.09 -13.94
CA ILE A 241 12.09 3.79 -13.94
C ILE A 241 13.60 3.97 -14.14
N GLU A 242 14.42 3.00 -13.73
CA GLU A 242 15.87 3.17 -13.66
C GLU A 242 16.61 2.89 -14.98
N ASN A 243 16.08 1.97 -15.81
CA ASN A 243 16.72 1.54 -17.07
C ASN A 243 15.79 1.80 -18.26
N VAL A 244 16.11 2.83 -19.05
CA VAL A 244 15.46 3.12 -20.33
C VAL A 244 16.52 3.13 -21.44
N GLU A 245 16.41 2.20 -22.38
CA GLU A 245 17.13 2.24 -23.65
C GLU A 245 16.31 3.01 -24.67
N PHE A 246 16.95 3.98 -25.33
CA PHE A 246 16.33 4.81 -26.35
C PHE A 246 17.21 4.84 -27.60
N TYR A 247 16.90 4.02 -28.61
CA TYR A 247 17.78 3.86 -29.78
C TYR A 247 17.09 4.21 -31.12
N ASN A 248 17.71 5.05 -31.95
CA ASN A 248 17.27 5.33 -33.33
C ASN A 248 15.82 5.87 -33.48
N ASN A 249 15.33 6.68 -32.54
CA ASN A 249 13.99 7.28 -32.63
C ASN A 249 14.05 8.69 -33.25
N THR A 250 12.99 9.08 -33.98
CA THR A 250 12.72 10.47 -34.39
C THR A 250 11.90 11.15 -33.30
N LEU A 251 12.33 12.31 -32.81
CA LEU A 251 11.74 12.97 -31.64
C LEU A 251 11.40 14.44 -31.93
N LYS A 252 10.13 14.82 -31.81
CA LYS A 252 9.68 16.21 -31.69
C LYS A 252 8.95 16.38 -30.36
N GLY A 253 9.66 16.85 -29.33
CA GLY A 253 9.16 17.02 -27.97
C GLY A 253 10.22 16.79 -26.90
N ASN A 254 9.85 16.92 -25.62
CA ASN A 254 10.76 16.74 -24.48
C ASN A 254 10.56 15.39 -23.78
N ILE A 255 11.63 14.89 -23.16
CA ILE A 255 11.62 13.70 -22.31
C ILE A 255 11.88 14.16 -20.87
N VAL A 256 11.11 13.66 -19.91
CA VAL A 256 11.25 13.97 -18.48
C VAL A 256 11.46 12.69 -17.69
N LEU A 257 12.61 12.56 -17.04
CA LEU A 257 12.90 11.44 -16.16
C LEU A 257 12.73 11.91 -14.71
N ASN A 258 11.55 11.63 -14.12
CA ASN A 258 11.21 12.03 -12.76
C ASN A 258 11.76 11.00 -11.77
N ASN A 259 12.87 11.30 -11.10
CA ASN A 259 13.29 10.52 -9.94
C ASN A 259 13.40 11.37 -8.68
N SER A 260 12.69 10.92 -7.64
CA SER A 260 12.76 11.42 -6.28
C SER A 260 13.71 10.59 -5.40
N VAL A 261 14.79 9.99 -5.92
CA VAL A 261 15.86 9.33 -5.12
C VAL A 261 17.21 9.32 -5.87
N ASP A 262 18.30 9.56 -5.12
CA ASP A 262 19.72 9.81 -5.45
C ASP A 262 20.42 8.95 -6.53
N THR A 263 21.43 9.56 -7.15
CA THR A 263 22.28 9.13 -8.27
C THR A 263 23.35 8.08 -7.90
N ASP A 264 23.57 7.05 -8.74
CA ASP A 264 24.93 6.51 -9.08
C ASP A 264 24.98 5.21 -9.92
N THR A 265 23.86 4.64 -10.36
CA THR A 265 23.85 3.69 -11.51
C THR A 265 22.57 3.84 -12.30
N LYS A 266 22.45 4.93 -13.06
CA LYS A 266 21.34 5.10 -14.01
C LYS A 266 21.90 5.47 -15.36
N THR A 267 22.16 4.45 -16.17
CA THR A 267 22.65 4.63 -17.52
C THR A 267 21.43 4.79 -18.43
N LEU A 268 21.13 6.03 -18.82
CA LEU A 268 20.26 6.30 -19.95
C LEU A 268 21.09 6.04 -21.22
N TRP A 269 20.87 4.92 -21.91
CA TRP A 269 21.48 4.65 -23.22
C TRP A 269 20.65 5.36 -24.30
N VAL A 270 21.06 6.57 -24.68
CA VAL A 270 20.52 7.29 -25.85
C VAL A 270 21.46 7.11 -27.04
N GLY A 271 21.15 6.17 -27.93
CA GLY A 271 21.87 6.02 -29.18
C GLY A 271 20.99 6.47 -30.35
N THR A 272 21.08 7.72 -30.78
CA THR A 272 20.28 8.19 -31.93
C THR A 272 21.11 8.24 -33.21
N LYS A 273 20.57 7.61 -34.25
CA LYS A 273 20.89 7.83 -35.67
C LYS A 273 19.62 8.36 -36.38
N GLY A 274 18.91 9.27 -35.71
CA GLY A 274 17.65 9.86 -36.16
C GLY A 274 17.75 11.38 -36.24
N THR A 275 17.10 11.97 -37.24
CA THR A 275 17.04 13.41 -37.50
C THR A 275 16.29 14.15 -36.39
N PHE A 276 16.96 15.13 -35.76
CA PHE A 276 16.37 16.06 -34.78
C PHE A 276 15.97 17.36 -35.48
N GLU A 277 14.67 17.60 -35.68
CA GLU A 277 14.17 18.94 -36.01
C GLU A 277 13.86 19.70 -34.73
N VAL A 278 14.72 20.66 -34.38
CA VAL A 278 14.61 21.51 -33.18
C VAL A 278 13.87 22.80 -33.54
N ASP A 279 12.60 22.93 -33.14
CA ASP A 279 11.84 24.18 -33.32
C ASP A 279 11.96 25.14 -32.11
N GLN A 280 12.51 24.73 -30.96
CA GLN A 280 12.80 25.67 -29.87
C GLN A 280 14.10 25.30 -29.13
N THR A 281 14.85 26.34 -28.78
CA THR A 281 16.16 26.39 -28.08
C THR A 281 16.56 25.15 -27.26
N MET A 282 17.79 24.67 -27.46
CA MET A 282 18.42 23.48 -26.86
C MET A 282 18.40 23.38 -25.31
N GLU A 283 17.93 24.40 -24.57
CA GLU A 283 17.89 24.40 -23.09
C GLU A 283 16.77 23.54 -22.47
N GLY A 284 15.83 23.00 -23.26
CA GLY A 284 14.61 22.34 -22.73
C GLY A 284 14.48 20.82 -22.90
N LEU A 285 15.44 20.13 -23.52
CA LEU A 285 15.22 18.76 -24.04
C LEU A 285 15.34 17.63 -23.00
N ILE A 286 16.08 17.83 -21.89
CA ILE A 286 16.18 16.91 -20.76
C ILE A 286 16.24 17.74 -19.47
N GLN A 287 15.16 17.82 -18.70
CA GLN A 287 15.17 18.42 -17.35
C GLN A 287 15.32 17.31 -16.30
N GLY A 288 16.42 17.35 -15.52
CA GLY A 288 16.57 16.54 -14.29
C GLY A 288 17.84 15.70 -14.11
N TYR A 289 18.99 16.02 -14.71
CA TYR A 289 20.25 15.26 -14.56
C TYR A 289 21.41 16.15 -14.12
N GLU A 290 22.02 15.89 -12.95
CA GLU A 290 23.22 16.63 -12.48
C GLU A 290 24.51 15.77 -12.30
N SER A 291 24.51 14.45 -12.51
CA SER A 291 25.77 13.67 -12.32
C SER A 291 25.84 12.25 -12.94
N GLY A 292 25.39 12.05 -14.19
CA GLY A 292 25.55 10.76 -14.90
C GLY A 292 26.20 10.90 -16.28
N PHE A 293 26.95 9.88 -16.72
CA PHE A 293 27.50 9.79 -18.08
C PHE A 293 26.36 9.65 -19.11
N ILE A 294 26.32 10.55 -20.09
CA ILE A 294 25.57 10.34 -21.34
C ILE A 294 26.56 9.78 -22.35
N THR A 295 26.45 8.49 -22.69
CA THR A 295 27.22 7.90 -23.79
C THR A 295 26.44 8.09 -25.08
N PHE A 296 26.91 8.99 -25.94
CA PHE A 296 26.39 9.14 -27.29
C PHE A 296 27.03 8.10 -28.21
N GLY A 297 26.22 7.35 -28.95
CA GLY A 297 26.75 6.47 -30.00
C GLY A 297 27.41 7.29 -31.12
N ASP A 298 28.42 6.71 -31.78
CA ASP A 298 29.35 7.33 -32.74
C ASP A 298 28.73 8.21 -33.86
N ALA A 299 27.41 8.13 -34.08
CA ALA A 299 26.68 8.94 -35.03
C ALA A 299 26.42 10.40 -34.60
N MET A 300 26.48 10.75 -33.30
CA MET A 300 26.14 12.10 -32.81
C MET A 300 27.27 13.13 -32.95
N ILE A 301 28.53 12.69 -33.12
CA ILE A 301 29.67 13.61 -33.24
C ILE A 301 29.73 14.31 -34.61
N ALA A 302 29.15 13.71 -35.65
CA ALA A 302 29.20 14.26 -37.01
C ALA A 302 28.18 15.40 -37.26
N ASP A 303 26.97 15.32 -36.67
CA ASP A 303 25.92 16.34 -36.88
C ASP A 303 26.02 17.54 -35.93
N MET A 304 26.56 17.36 -34.71
CA MET A 304 26.81 18.46 -33.78
C MET A 304 27.89 19.44 -34.27
N VAL A 305 28.89 18.95 -35.01
CA VAL A 305 29.99 19.77 -35.54
C VAL A 305 29.52 20.67 -36.69
N ASN A 306 28.59 20.21 -37.54
CA ASN A 306 28.11 21.01 -38.68
C ASN A 306 27.10 22.11 -38.29
N SER A 307 26.30 21.91 -37.24
CA SER A 307 25.35 22.92 -36.75
C SER A 307 26.04 24.05 -35.96
N TYR A 308 27.12 23.73 -35.24
CA TYR A 308 27.83 24.70 -34.39
C TYR A 308 28.72 25.69 -35.19
N ILE A 309 29.16 25.31 -36.39
CA ILE A 309 30.01 26.16 -37.25
C ILE A 309 29.20 27.28 -37.94
N SER A 310 27.87 27.19 -38.03
CA SER A 310 27.06 28.18 -38.78
C SER A 310 26.60 29.41 -37.98
N ARG A 311 26.71 29.46 -36.65
CA ARG A 311 26.02 30.50 -35.84
C ARG A 311 26.88 31.36 -34.89
N LYS A 312 28.21 31.28 -34.95
CA LYS A 312 29.10 32.14 -34.14
C LYS A 312 29.88 33.15 -34.97
N ASN A 313 29.14 34.05 -35.62
CA ASN A 313 29.68 35.35 -36.05
C ASN A 313 28.68 36.45 -35.68
N THR A 314 28.54 36.71 -34.38
CA THR A 314 28.29 38.02 -33.72
C THR A 314 27.68 37.82 -32.33
N PHE A 315 28.51 37.94 -31.29
CA PHE A 315 28.30 38.76 -30.07
C PHE A 315 29.28 38.32 -28.98
N LEU A 316 30.30 39.17 -28.78
CA LEU A 316 31.26 39.18 -27.69
C LEU A 316 30.66 39.97 -26.52
N ASN A 317 30.49 39.35 -25.34
CA ASN A 317 31.02 39.85 -24.06
C ASN A 317 30.56 38.97 -22.87
N ASN A 318 31.52 38.71 -21.98
CA ASN A 318 31.47 38.04 -20.67
C ASN A 318 31.63 36.50 -20.64
N ASN A 319 32.78 36.09 -20.10
CA ASN A 319 33.34 34.75 -19.87
C ASN A 319 32.58 33.93 -18.80
N PRO A 320 32.65 32.56 -18.77
CA PRO A 320 33.87 31.78 -19.01
C PRO A 320 33.82 30.67 -20.08
N THR A 321 34.98 30.54 -20.70
CA THR A 321 35.64 29.39 -21.35
C THR A 321 35.02 28.00 -21.14
N PHE A 322 34.55 27.41 -22.24
CA PHE A 322 34.52 25.96 -22.48
C PHE A 322 35.85 25.54 -23.12
N THR A 323 36.51 24.51 -22.55
CA THR A 323 37.68 23.86 -23.13
C THR A 323 37.23 22.51 -23.69
N ILE A 324 37.25 22.36 -25.01
CA ILE A 324 37.08 21.07 -25.70
C ILE A 324 38.46 20.40 -25.71
N GLN A 325 38.57 19.20 -25.14
CA GLN A 325 39.78 18.38 -25.19
C GLN A 325 39.48 17.06 -25.91
N GLU A 326 40.01 17.00 -27.14
CA GLU A 326 40.35 15.86 -28.02
C GLU A 326 39.36 14.70 -28.24
N VAL A 327 38.86 14.68 -29.48
CA VAL A 327 38.33 13.55 -30.24
C VAL A 327 39.48 12.60 -30.60
N THR A 328 39.29 11.28 -30.46
CA THR A 328 40.13 10.27 -31.13
C THR A 328 39.24 9.37 -31.97
N THR A 329 39.27 9.57 -33.28
CA THR A 329 38.71 8.67 -34.31
C THR A 329 39.64 7.48 -34.53
N TYR A 330 39.12 6.25 -34.53
CA TYR A 330 39.81 5.11 -35.15
C TYR A 330 39.25 4.86 -36.55
N THR A 331 40.07 5.18 -37.55
CA THR A 331 39.93 4.75 -38.93
C THR A 331 40.23 3.26 -39.05
N SER A 332 39.42 2.55 -39.82
CA SER A 332 39.71 1.22 -40.34
C SER A 332 40.50 1.35 -41.64
N GLU A 333 41.82 1.25 -41.60
CA GLU A 333 42.61 0.93 -42.80
C GLU A 333 43.73 -0.07 -42.48
N SER A 334 43.74 -1.12 -43.28
CA SER A 334 44.72 -2.21 -43.37
C SER A 334 46.09 -1.72 -43.84
N HIS A 335 47.16 -2.12 -43.15
CA HIS A 335 48.48 -2.34 -43.75
C HIS A 335 49.09 -3.61 -43.15
N GLN A 336 49.33 -4.61 -44.02
CA GLN A 336 50.20 -5.76 -43.73
C GLN A 336 51.63 -5.29 -43.56
N ILE A 337 52.39 -5.80 -42.58
CA ILE A 337 53.77 -6.30 -42.75
C ILE A 337 54.01 -7.46 -41.78
N GLU A 338 54.44 -8.59 -42.33
CA GLU A 338 54.92 -9.82 -41.69
C GLU A 338 56.09 -9.59 -40.71
N ILE A 339 56.29 -10.51 -39.76
CA ILE A 339 57.39 -11.50 -39.85
C ILE A 339 57.23 -12.56 -38.75
N GLU A 340 57.33 -13.79 -39.24
CA GLU A 340 57.41 -15.07 -38.56
C GLU A 340 58.69 -15.29 -37.72
N ASN A 341 58.47 -16.17 -36.76
CA ASN A 341 59.29 -17.29 -36.31
C ASN A 341 60.28 -17.19 -35.14
N ASP A 342 60.11 -18.22 -34.31
CA ASP A 342 60.92 -18.69 -33.22
C ASP A 342 62.31 -19.15 -33.69
N GLU A 343 63.28 -18.86 -32.81
CA GLU A 343 64.67 -19.32 -32.72
C GLU A 343 65.74 -18.68 -33.64
N GLY A 344 66.55 -17.76 -33.08
CA GLY A 344 67.96 -17.66 -33.51
C GLY A 344 68.77 -16.36 -33.39
N LEU A 345 69.05 -15.91 -32.15
CA LEU A 345 70.33 -15.31 -31.66
C LEU A 345 70.92 -14.03 -32.32
N LYS A 346 70.98 -12.93 -31.55
CA LYS A 346 71.82 -11.73 -31.84
C LYS A 346 72.47 -11.14 -30.56
N SER A 347 73.79 -10.95 -30.58
CA SER A 347 74.58 -10.08 -29.67
C SER A 347 75.85 -9.65 -30.45
N LYS A 348 76.52 -8.51 -30.29
CA LYS A 348 76.58 -7.42 -29.30
C LYS A 348 77.42 -6.29 -29.96
N ASN A 349 77.20 -5.02 -29.61
CA ASN A 349 78.24 -3.97 -29.66
C ASN A 349 78.23 -3.27 -28.29
N ASN A 350 79.40 -3.13 -27.67
CA ASN A 350 79.61 -2.55 -26.33
C ASN A 350 80.43 -1.25 -26.43
N ILE A 351 80.15 -0.26 -25.58
CA ILE A 351 81.18 0.62 -24.95
C ILE A 351 80.79 0.90 -23.48
N ILE A 352 81.52 0.28 -22.55
CA ILE A 352 82.03 0.85 -21.28
C ILE A 352 83.49 0.38 -21.19
N TYR A 353 84.41 1.25 -20.77
CA TYR A 353 85.86 1.08 -20.91
C TYR A 353 86.60 0.37 -19.74
N TYR A 354 87.67 -0.36 -20.13
CA TYR A 354 88.87 -0.86 -19.41
C TYR A 354 88.70 -1.96 -18.33
N THR A 355 89.58 -2.96 -18.13
CA THR A 355 90.77 -3.55 -18.79
C THR A 355 91.06 -4.86 -18.04
N ASN A 356 91.59 -5.91 -18.67
CA ASN A 356 92.58 -6.80 -18.03
C ASN A 356 93.40 -7.55 -19.10
N ASN A 357 94.71 -7.65 -18.84
CA ASN A 357 95.79 -8.03 -19.75
C ASN A 357 95.81 -9.54 -20.16
N THR A 358 96.10 -9.79 -21.46
CA THR A 358 96.91 -10.87 -22.14
C THR A 358 96.82 -12.34 -21.67
N TYR A 359 96.28 -13.28 -22.49
CA TYR A 359 96.91 -14.21 -23.51
C TYR A 359 97.66 -15.43 -22.87
N ASP A 360 97.64 -16.71 -23.32
CA ASP A 360 97.55 -17.27 -24.69
C ASP A 360 97.40 -18.85 -24.77
N ILE A 361 96.74 -19.34 -25.84
CA ILE A 361 96.80 -20.59 -26.69
C ILE A 361 96.62 -22.10 -26.25
N ILE A 362 95.75 -22.83 -27.02
CA ILE A 362 95.91 -24.12 -27.80
C ILE A 362 94.82 -25.22 -27.64
N SER A 363 94.09 -25.39 -28.75
CA SER A 363 93.51 -26.55 -29.51
C SER A 363 92.94 -27.86 -28.92
N GLU A 364 91.86 -28.28 -29.60
CA GLU A 364 91.15 -29.56 -29.71
C GLU A 364 92.01 -30.85 -29.77
N ASN A 365 91.47 -31.98 -29.24
CA ASN A 365 91.12 -33.17 -30.04
C ASN A 365 90.63 -34.41 -29.25
N MET A 366 89.78 -35.19 -29.94
CA MET A 366 89.67 -36.68 -29.98
C MET A 366 89.02 -37.53 -28.85
N LYS A 367 87.99 -38.30 -29.28
CA LYS A 367 87.85 -39.78 -29.34
C LYS A 367 88.35 -40.70 -28.20
N THR A 368 87.56 -41.79 -28.05
CA THR A 368 87.86 -43.19 -27.63
C THR A 368 87.78 -43.63 -26.16
N ASP A 369 87.18 -44.83 -26.00
CA ASP A 369 86.94 -45.65 -24.80
C ASP A 369 88.21 -46.07 -24.03
N PHE A 370 88.09 -46.40 -22.72
CA PHE A 370 88.68 -47.60 -22.05
C PHE A 370 88.44 -47.64 -20.50
N ILE A 371 87.81 -48.74 -20.03
CA ILE A 371 88.16 -49.67 -18.90
C ILE A 371 88.28 -49.24 -17.40
N LYS A 372 87.54 -50.03 -16.56
CA LYS A 372 87.72 -50.50 -15.14
C LYS A 372 87.69 -49.52 -13.95
N ASN A 373 86.72 -49.69 -13.02
CA ASN A 373 86.78 -50.61 -11.88
C ASN A 373 85.56 -50.48 -10.94
N ASN A 374 85.18 -51.61 -10.34
CA ASN A 374 84.05 -51.86 -9.42
C ASN A 374 84.03 -50.97 -8.16
N THR A 375 82.83 -50.52 -7.72
CA THR A 375 82.25 -50.85 -6.40
C THR A 375 80.75 -50.47 -6.35
N LEU A 376 79.89 -51.41 -5.95
CA LEU A 376 78.46 -51.21 -5.72
C LEU A 376 78.22 -50.37 -4.44
N ILE A 377 77.57 -49.22 -4.57
CA ILE A 377 76.76 -48.63 -3.49
C ILE A 377 75.39 -48.38 -4.11
N ASN A 378 74.36 -49.09 -3.64
CA ASN A 378 72.97 -48.78 -3.96
C ASN A 378 72.60 -47.42 -3.36
N LYS A 379 73.02 -46.34 -4.02
CA LYS A 379 72.47 -45.01 -3.86
C LYS A 379 71.31 -44.94 -4.84
N THR A 380 70.08 -45.02 -4.35
CA THR A 380 68.90 -44.72 -5.16
C THR A 380 69.12 -43.33 -5.76
N ILE A 381 69.44 -43.27 -7.06
CA ILE A 381 69.63 -42.01 -7.77
C ILE A 381 68.25 -41.42 -7.90
N LYS A 382 67.91 -40.53 -6.96
CA LYS A 382 66.67 -39.78 -7.05
C LYS A 382 66.72 -38.90 -8.28
N THR A 383 65.67 -38.94 -9.09
CA THR A 383 65.60 -38.13 -10.30
C THR A 383 65.46 -36.65 -9.92
N ASN A 384 66.21 -35.78 -10.60
CA ASN A 384 66.05 -34.34 -10.43
C ASN A 384 64.66 -33.91 -10.88
N THR A 385 64.07 -32.96 -10.15
CA THR A 385 62.73 -32.43 -10.45
C THR A 385 62.80 -30.98 -10.88
N LYS A 386 61.87 -30.60 -11.75
CA LYS A 386 61.57 -29.23 -12.14
C LYS A 386 60.19 -28.87 -11.58
N ILE A 387 60.10 -27.70 -10.95
CA ILE A 387 58.84 -27.19 -10.41
C ILE A 387 58.53 -25.80 -10.96
N THR A 388 57.31 -25.62 -11.42
CA THR A 388 56.77 -24.32 -11.82
C THR A 388 55.54 -23.98 -10.99
N VAL A 389 55.32 -22.69 -10.79
CA VAL A 389 54.16 -22.15 -10.07
C VAL A 389 53.55 -21.04 -10.91
N SER A 390 52.23 -20.99 -10.97
CA SER A 390 51.50 -19.98 -11.74
C SER A 390 51.31 -18.70 -10.94
N THR A 391 51.22 -17.56 -11.63
CA THR A 391 50.80 -16.29 -11.05
C THR A 391 49.44 -16.43 -10.36
N VAL A 392 49.25 -15.75 -9.22
CA VAL A 392 48.00 -15.76 -8.49
C VAL A 392 47.45 -14.35 -8.27
N HIS A 393 46.15 -14.20 -8.50
CA HIS A 393 45.39 -12.98 -8.26
C HIS A 393 44.29 -13.29 -7.24
N ALA A 394 44.14 -12.45 -6.22
CA ALA A 394 43.11 -12.62 -5.20
C ALA A 394 42.64 -11.27 -4.65
N ILE A 395 41.50 -11.29 -3.98
CA ILE A 395 40.97 -10.17 -3.23
C ILE A 395 40.78 -10.64 -1.79
N ILE A 396 41.05 -9.79 -0.79
CA ILE A 396 40.90 -10.14 0.63
C ILE A 396 39.51 -10.77 0.89
N GLY A 397 39.47 -11.90 1.60
CA GLY A 397 38.27 -12.68 1.90
C GLY A 397 37.91 -13.73 0.85
N ASN A 398 38.47 -13.67 -0.37
CA ASN A 398 38.23 -14.69 -1.40
C ASN A 398 39.22 -15.85 -1.29
N SER A 399 38.80 -17.03 -1.77
CA SER A 399 39.68 -18.18 -1.94
C SER A 399 40.58 -17.99 -3.16
N MET A 400 41.86 -18.30 -3.02
CA MET A 400 42.87 -18.34 -4.08
C MET A 400 43.46 -19.74 -4.16
N THR A 401 43.57 -20.29 -5.37
CA THR A 401 44.15 -21.60 -5.61
C THR A 401 45.63 -21.47 -5.90
N LEU A 402 46.45 -22.18 -5.13
CA LEU A 402 47.89 -22.27 -5.31
C LEU A 402 48.19 -23.59 -5.99
N THR A 403 48.78 -23.54 -7.18
CA THR A 403 49.08 -24.74 -7.97
C THR A 403 50.55 -24.75 -8.37
N ALA A 404 51.20 -25.87 -8.10
CA ALA A 404 52.55 -26.16 -8.56
C ALA A 404 52.55 -27.40 -9.45
N LYS A 405 53.23 -27.32 -10.59
CA LYS A 405 53.47 -28.45 -11.47
C LYS A 405 54.89 -28.97 -11.20
N VAL A 406 55.01 -30.27 -10.90
CA VAL A 406 56.28 -30.93 -10.58
C VAL A 406 56.51 -32.05 -11.60
N THR A 407 57.59 -31.94 -12.37
CA THR A 407 58.01 -32.95 -13.33
C THR A 407 59.42 -33.44 -13.01
N ASP A 408 59.80 -34.58 -13.54
CA ASP A 408 61.19 -35.03 -13.53
C ASP A 408 62.03 -34.31 -14.61
N ALA A 409 63.32 -34.65 -14.71
CA ALA A 409 64.24 -34.09 -15.69
C ALA A 409 63.82 -34.32 -17.15
N ASN A 410 63.01 -35.36 -17.41
CA ASN A 410 62.48 -35.77 -18.71
C ASN A 410 61.05 -35.25 -18.97
N ASN A 411 60.55 -34.34 -18.12
CA ASN A 411 59.20 -33.75 -18.16
C ASN A 411 58.05 -34.72 -17.82
N ASN A 412 58.33 -35.90 -17.25
CA ASN A 412 57.26 -36.81 -16.79
C ASN A 412 56.66 -36.30 -15.47
N PRO A 413 55.35 -36.50 -15.21
CA PRO A 413 54.71 -36.09 -13.97
C PRO A 413 55.26 -36.81 -12.74
N VAL A 414 55.61 -36.06 -11.68
CA VAL A 414 56.03 -36.63 -10.39
C VAL A 414 54.83 -37.18 -9.63
N THR A 415 54.91 -38.42 -9.13
CA THR A 415 53.75 -39.16 -8.59
C THR A 415 53.65 -39.18 -7.06
N ASN A 416 54.64 -38.67 -6.32
CA ASN A 416 54.64 -38.65 -4.85
C ASN A 416 55.44 -37.48 -4.23
N GLY A 417 55.26 -37.21 -2.94
CA GLY A 417 55.93 -36.14 -2.19
C GLY A 417 55.04 -34.91 -1.94
N TYR A 418 55.60 -33.85 -1.34
CA TYR A 418 54.84 -32.66 -0.93
C TYR A 418 55.43 -31.36 -1.48
N VAL A 419 54.57 -30.37 -1.69
CA VAL A 419 54.92 -28.98 -2.02
C VAL A 419 54.54 -28.06 -0.85
N ILE A 420 55.41 -27.11 -0.56
CA ILE A 420 55.19 -26.02 0.39
C ILE A 420 55.18 -24.69 -0.39
N PHE A 421 54.09 -23.92 -0.26
CA PHE A 421 53.95 -22.60 -0.88
C PHE A 421 54.42 -21.48 0.05
N LYS A 422 55.00 -20.42 -0.52
CA LYS A 422 55.44 -19.22 0.20
C LYS A 422 55.06 -17.94 -0.55
N LEU A 423 54.57 -16.94 0.18
CA LEU A 423 54.33 -15.57 -0.32
C LEU A 423 55.40 -14.63 0.23
N ASN A 424 56.12 -13.90 -0.62
CA ASN A 424 57.26 -13.05 -0.25
C ASN A 424 58.24 -13.76 0.72
N SER A 425 58.58 -15.01 0.43
CA SER A 425 59.42 -15.89 1.27
C SER A 425 58.84 -16.31 2.63
N ILE A 426 57.63 -15.87 3.00
CA ILE A 426 56.91 -16.30 4.20
C ILE A 426 56.13 -17.58 3.89
N THR A 427 56.30 -18.60 4.73
CA THR A 427 55.70 -19.93 4.52
C THR A 427 54.23 -19.92 4.88
N ILE A 428 53.37 -20.41 3.97
CA ILE A 428 51.95 -20.65 4.27
C ILE A 428 51.86 -21.82 5.24
N LYS A 429 51.18 -21.59 6.36
CA LYS A 429 51.06 -22.54 7.47
C LYS A 429 49.88 -23.49 7.27
N ASP A 430 49.84 -24.60 7.99
CA ASP A 430 48.78 -25.61 7.89
C ASP A 430 47.37 -25.06 8.19
N ASN A 431 47.26 -23.98 8.99
CA ASN A 431 46.04 -23.20 9.17
C ASN A 431 45.66 -22.31 7.96
N LYS A 432 46.39 -22.44 6.84
CA LYS A 432 46.26 -21.69 5.58
C LYS A 432 46.48 -20.18 5.71
N LYS A 433 47.18 -19.70 6.74
CA LYS A 433 47.55 -18.29 6.91
C LYS A 433 49.07 -18.11 6.89
N LEU A 434 49.54 -16.87 6.87
CA LEU A 434 50.97 -16.57 7.02
C LEU A 434 51.45 -16.65 8.48
N THR A 435 50.53 -16.58 9.44
CA THR A 435 50.81 -16.56 10.88
C THR A 435 49.83 -17.46 11.65
N GLY A 436 50.10 -17.71 12.93
CA GLY A 436 49.19 -18.45 13.81
C GLY A 436 49.36 -19.97 13.85
N SER A 437 50.37 -20.52 13.16
CA SER A 437 50.80 -21.91 13.33
C SER A 437 52.31 -22.06 13.08
N SER A 438 52.93 -23.01 13.77
CA SER A 438 54.34 -23.38 13.59
C SER A 438 54.57 -24.24 12.33
N ASN A 439 53.58 -25.04 11.93
CA ASN A 439 53.71 -26.06 10.89
C ASN A 439 53.47 -25.51 9.48
N ALA A 440 54.25 -25.96 8.51
CA ALA A 440 54.05 -25.61 7.09
C ALA A 440 52.89 -26.40 6.47
N LEU A 441 52.13 -25.77 5.58
CA LEU A 441 51.12 -26.46 4.77
C LEU A 441 51.80 -27.37 3.76
N LYS A 442 51.66 -28.69 3.94
CA LYS A 442 52.19 -29.71 3.02
C LYS A 442 51.09 -30.12 2.04
N VAL A 443 51.30 -29.85 0.74
CA VAL A 443 50.34 -30.17 -0.33
C VAL A 443 50.87 -31.35 -1.12
N TYR A 444 50.13 -32.46 -1.16
CA TYR A 444 50.58 -33.68 -1.82
C TYR A 444 50.61 -33.52 -3.36
N VAL A 445 51.63 -34.10 -4.01
CA VAL A 445 51.74 -34.12 -5.48
C VAL A 445 51.02 -35.34 -6.02
N ASN A 446 50.00 -35.14 -6.86
CA ASN A 446 49.28 -36.20 -7.56
C ASN A 446 49.43 -36.01 -9.08
N ASN A 447 49.97 -37.01 -9.78
CA ASN A 447 50.26 -36.96 -11.23
C ASN A 447 50.88 -35.63 -11.69
N GLY A 448 51.93 -35.20 -10.99
CA GLY A 448 52.71 -33.99 -11.30
C GLY A 448 52.06 -32.67 -10.91
N VAL A 449 50.95 -32.67 -10.18
CA VAL A 449 50.27 -31.45 -9.73
C VAL A 449 50.06 -31.47 -8.22
N ALA A 450 50.47 -30.40 -7.54
CA ALA A 450 50.08 -30.11 -6.17
C ALA A 450 49.24 -28.83 -6.15
N SER A 451 48.00 -28.93 -5.68
CA SER A 451 47.07 -27.80 -5.64
C SER A 451 46.37 -27.69 -4.27
N THR A 452 46.23 -26.47 -3.76
CA THR A 452 45.50 -26.19 -2.52
C THR A 452 44.81 -24.83 -2.58
N THR A 453 43.72 -24.67 -1.83
CA THR A 453 43.00 -23.40 -1.70
C THR A 453 43.31 -22.72 -0.37
N VAL A 454 43.60 -21.42 -0.43
CA VAL A 454 43.87 -20.54 0.71
C VAL A 454 42.94 -19.33 0.63
N THR A 455 42.45 -18.80 1.75
CA THR A 455 41.69 -17.55 1.75
C THR A 455 42.65 -16.37 1.92
N ALA A 456 42.61 -15.40 1.01
CA ALA A 456 43.45 -14.21 1.10
C ALA A 456 43.05 -13.36 2.33
N ASP A 457 44.00 -13.02 3.20
CA ASP A 457 43.75 -12.19 4.39
C ASP A 457 44.48 -10.83 4.31
N LEU A 458 44.19 -9.96 5.28
CA LEU A 458 44.75 -8.60 5.33
C LEU A 458 46.29 -8.61 5.36
N ASN A 459 46.94 -9.60 5.98
CA ASN A 459 48.40 -9.68 6.06
C ASN A 459 49.05 -10.09 4.73
N MET A 460 48.28 -10.67 3.80
CA MET A 460 48.75 -11.07 2.48
C MET A 460 48.69 -9.94 1.44
N ARG A 461 48.03 -8.80 1.73
CA ARG A 461 47.79 -7.69 0.78
C ARG A 461 49.04 -7.06 0.14
N TYR A 462 50.21 -7.24 0.76
CA TYR A 462 51.50 -6.75 0.24
C TYR A 462 52.35 -7.85 -0.42
N ALA A 463 51.80 -9.06 -0.59
CA ALA A 463 52.47 -10.11 -1.32
C ALA A 463 52.71 -9.67 -2.78
N GLN A 464 53.93 -9.86 -3.27
CA GLN A 464 54.32 -9.57 -4.65
C GLN A 464 54.82 -10.83 -5.37
N ASN A 465 55.37 -11.78 -4.61
CA ASN A 465 56.01 -12.99 -5.14
C ASN A 465 55.42 -14.27 -4.50
N LEU A 466 55.12 -15.27 -5.34
CA LEU A 466 54.74 -16.63 -4.95
C LEU A 466 55.87 -17.60 -5.35
N THR A 467 56.27 -18.47 -4.42
CA THR A 467 57.20 -19.57 -4.69
C THR A 467 56.68 -20.88 -4.14
N ALA A 468 57.11 -21.99 -4.73
CA ALA A 468 56.80 -23.34 -4.30
C ALA A 468 58.09 -24.14 -4.08
N VAL A 469 58.13 -24.94 -3.03
CA VAL A 469 59.25 -25.84 -2.71
C VAL A 469 58.73 -27.26 -2.65
N TYR A 470 59.19 -28.11 -3.56
CA TYR A 470 58.96 -29.55 -3.50
C TYR A 470 59.97 -30.18 -2.52
N SER A 471 59.48 -30.96 -1.55
CA SER A 471 60.29 -31.52 -0.46
C SER A 471 61.20 -32.68 -0.90
N GLY A 472 61.02 -33.21 -2.11
CA GLY A 472 61.57 -34.50 -2.51
C GLY A 472 60.74 -35.67 -1.97
N SER A 473 61.08 -36.87 -2.43
CA SER A 473 60.53 -38.15 -1.97
C SER A 473 61.64 -39.21 -1.90
N SER A 474 61.31 -40.49 -1.69
CA SER A 474 62.26 -41.59 -1.85
C SER A 474 62.81 -41.73 -3.28
N THR A 475 62.08 -41.21 -4.28
CA THR A 475 62.36 -41.36 -5.72
C THR A 475 62.85 -40.06 -6.38
N TYR A 476 62.53 -38.90 -5.82
CA TYR A 476 62.76 -37.60 -6.47
C TYR A 476 63.51 -36.62 -5.56
N ASN A 477 64.42 -35.83 -6.13
CA ASN A 477 65.12 -34.76 -5.39
C ASN A 477 64.20 -33.56 -5.14
N ALA A 478 64.44 -32.84 -4.04
CA ALA A 478 63.79 -31.57 -3.75
C ALA A 478 64.15 -30.50 -4.80
N SER A 479 63.22 -29.58 -5.06
CA SER A 479 63.39 -28.49 -6.02
C SER A 479 62.59 -27.26 -5.59
N ARG A 480 62.98 -26.08 -6.09
CA ARG A 480 62.33 -24.80 -5.80
C ARG A 480 61.95 -24.12 -7.12
N SER A 481 60.77 -23.52 -7.15
CA SER A 481 60.31 -22.77 -8.32
C SER A 481 60.98 -21.40 -8.40
N ASN A 482 60.95 -20.80 -9.59
CA ASN A 482 61.15 -19.37 -9.75
C ASN A 482 60.00 -18.58 -9.08
N ASN A 483 60.17 -17.26 -8.95
CA ASN A 483 59.14 -16.37 -8.44
C ASN A 483 58.03 -16.20 -9.50
N ALA A 484 56.80 -16.54 -9.15
CA ALA A 484 55.61 -16.06 -9.85
C ALA A 484 55.05 -14.81 -9.18
N LYS A 485 54.23 -14.03 -9.88
CA LYS A 485 53.59 -12.84 -9.29
C LYS A 485 52.46 -13.25 -8.34
N ALA A 486 52.34 -12.53 -7.23
CA ALA A 486 51.16 -12.55 -6.36
C ALA A 486 50.56 -11.15 -6.34
N GLN A 487 49.27 -11.02 -6.63
CA GLN A 487 48.54 -9.75 -6.57
C GLN A 487 47.30 -9.92 -5.70
N ILE A 488 47.34 -9.33 -4.51
CA ILE A 488 46.25 -9.43 -3.52
C ILE A 488 45.73 -8.03 -3.20
N SER A 489 44.53 -7.70 -3.68
CA SER A 489 43.92 -6.37 -3.52
C SER A 489 42.97 -6.28 -2.32
N GLN A 490 42.77 -5.06 -1.80
CA GLN A 490 41.69 -4.75 -0.85
C GLN A 490 40.34 -4.69 -1.57
N ARG A 491 39.27 -4.83 -0.79
CA ARG A 491 37.87 -4.79 -1.25
C ARG A 491 37.40 -3.35 -1.52
N ASN A 492 36.34 -3.20 -2.30
CA ASN A 492 35.67 -1.91 -2.49
C ASN A 492 34.40 -1.84 -1.65
N ALA A 493 34.06 -0.66 -1.14
CA ALA A 493 32.82 -0.44 -0.42
C ALA A 493 32.08 0.77 -0.98
N SER A 494 30.77 0.81 -0.79
CA SER A 494 29.94 2.00 -0.92
C SER A 494 29.12 2.20 0.34
N ILE A 495 28.72 3.44 0.62
CA ILE A 495 27.82 3.77 1.71
C ILE A 495 26.67 4.61 1.16
N VAL A 496 25.45 4.36 1.62
CA VAL A 496 24.28 5.18 1.31
C VAL A 496 23.70 5.66 2.63
N VAL A 497 23.63 6.97 2.84
CA VAL A 497 22.97 7.56 3.99
C VAL A 497 21.57 8.02 3.61
N THR A 498 20.59 7.48 4.30
CA THR A 498 19.20 7.94 4.22
C THR A 498 18.75 8.42 5.57
N SER A 499 17.62 9.12 5.57
CA SER A 499 16.84 9.34 6.78
C SER A 499 15.44 8.79 6.57
N ASN A 500 14.75 8.49 7.67
CA ASN A 500 13.39 7.95 7.62
C ASN A 500 12.36 8.93 7.01
N VAL A 501 12.65 10.23 6.99
CA VAL A 501 11.78 11.27 6.42
C VAL A 501 12.61 12.39 5.78
N LYS A 502 12.16 12.94 4.64
CA LYS A 502 12.82 14.08 3.98
C LYS A 502 12.47 15.42 4.62
N THR A 503 11.28 15.53 5.20
CA THR A 503 10.79 16.74 5.86
C THR A 503 10.34 16.37 7.26
N ILE A 504 10.79 17.13 8.26
CA ILE A 504 10.59 16.80 9.68
C ILE A 504 10.37 18.07 10.49
N LYS A 505 9.65 17.95 11.62
CA LYS A 505 9.46 19.08 12.53
C LYS A 505 10.54 19.12 13.61
N GLN A 506 10.74 20.32 14.16
CA GLN A 506 11.65 20.54 15.29
C GLN A 506 11.24 19.68 16.49
N GLY A 507 12.18 19.05 17.18
CA GLY A 507 11.94 18.19 18.34
C GLY A 507 11.54 16.75 18.01
N GLN A 508 11.28 16.41 16.74
CA GLN A 508 11.13 15.02 16.32
C GLN A 508 12.51 14.36 16.11
N THR A 509 12.55 13.04 16.21
CA THR A 509 13.77 12.25 15.98
C THR A 509 13.86 11.82 14.52
N LEU A 510 14.88 12.32 13.83
CA LEU A 510 15.32 11.84 12.53
C LEU A 510 16.15 10.57 12.74
N THR A 511 15.70 9.45 12.21
CA THR A 511 16.49 8.23 12.17
C THR A 511 17.33 8.26 10.91
N ILE A 512 18.64 8.38 11.08
CA ILE A 512 19.63 8.40 10.00
C ILE A 512 20.21 6.99 9.88
N THR A 513 20.11 6.40 8.70
CA THR A 513 20.57 5.05 8.42
C THR A 513 21.63 5.10 7.33
N ALA A 514 22.82 4.61 7.65
CA ALA A 514 23.85 4.32 6.68
C ALA A 514 23.83 2.83 6.35
N ARG A 515 23.62 2.48 5.08
CA ARG A 515 23.85 1.13 4.58
C ARG A 515 25.18 1.10 3.86
N VAL A 516 26.07 0.27 4.37
CA VAL A 516 27.39 -0.02 3.82
C VAL A 516 27.29 -1.31 3.03
N TYR A 517 27.80 -1.26 1.81
CA TYR A 517 27.84 -2.38 0.89
C TYR A 517 29.27 -2.68 0.52
N ASP A 518 29.62 -3.95 0.48
CA ASP A 518 30.76 -4.42 -0.29
C ASP A 518 30.43 -4.28 -1.77
N THR A 519 31.31 -3.67 -2.55
CA THR A 519 31.17 -3.43 -4.00
C THR A 519 32.31 -4.02 -4.81
N THR A 520 33.04 -4.96 -4.22
CA THR A 520 34.24 -5.56 -4.82
C THR A 520 33.98 -6.23 -6.16
N ASP A 521 32.81 -6.84 -6.34
CA ASP A 521 32.38 -7.50 -7.57
C ASP A 521 31.55 -6.59 -8.49
N GLY A 522 31.50 -5.29 -8.19
CA GLY A 522 30.64 -4.33 -8.88
C GLY A 522 29.17 -4.36 -8.46
N LYS A 523 28.76 -5.27 -7.55
CA LYS A 523 27.40 -5.35 -7.00
C LYS A 523 27.40 -4.93 -5.54
N ARG A 524 26.28 -4.42 -5.04
CA ARG A 524 26.14 -4.08 -3.62
C ARG A 524 25.79 -5.33 -2.80
N SER A 525 26.76 -5.86 -2.05
CA SER A 525 26.54 -6.93 -1.08
C SER A 525 26.51 -6.38 0.34
N THR A 526 25.49 -6.74 1.13
CA THR A 526 25.41 -6.41 2.57
C THR A 526 26.26 -7.33 3.44
N THR A 527 26.87 -8.36 2.85
CA THR A 527 27.79 -9.27 3.54
C THR A 527 29.19 -8.68 3.55
N LEU A 528 29.47 -7.87 4.58
CA LEU A 528 30.78 -7.26 4.78
C LEU A 528 31.78 -8.26 5.35
N ILE A 529 33.06 -8.12 4.97
CA ILE A 529 34.14 -8.87 5.62
C ILE A 529 34.44 -8.22 6.98
N PRO A 530 34.18 -8.92 8.10
CA PRO A 530 34.29 -8.33 9.42
C PRO A 530 35.71 -7.87 9.73
N TYR A 531 35.82 -6.72 10.40
CA TYR A 531 37.06 -6.19 10.94
C TYR A 531 36.80 -5.63 12.35
N GLU A 532 37.74 -5.84 13.28
CA GLU A 532 37.50 -5.60 14.71
C GLU A 532 37.14 -4.14 15.01
N ASP A 533 37.78 -3.17 14.35
CA ASP A 533 37.57 -1.74 14.57
C ASP A 533 36.65 -1.08 13.53
N GLU A 534 35.75 -1.81 12.89
CA GLU A 534 34.87 -1.22 11.87
C GLU A 534 33.79 -0.29 12.45
N PHE A 535 33.55 0.86 11.82
CA PHE A 535 32.50 1.79 12.24
C PHE A 535 32.01 2.73 11.13
N VAL A 536 30.83 3.30 11.34
CA VAL A 536 30.26 4.43 10.60
C VAL A 536 30.15 5.65 11.53
N TYR A 537 30.47 6.84 11.02
CA TYR A 537 30.24 8.11 11.71
C TYR A 537 29.29 9.00 10.90
N PHE A 538 28.60 9.93 11.57
CA PHE A 538 27.60 10.82 10.96
C PHE A 538 27.89 12.30 11.25
N LYS A 539 27.54 13.18 10.32
CA LYS A 539 27.55 14.65 10.49
C LYS A 539 26.24 15.26 10.02
N VAL A 540 25.79 16.32 10.69
CA VAL A 540 24.64 17.14 10.27
C VAL A 540 25.07 18.59 10.11
N ASN A 541 24.83 19.20 8.95
CA ASN A 541 25.31 20.55 8.56
C ASN A 541 26.83 20.73 8.82
N GLY A 542 27.63 19.70 8.53
CA GLY A 542 29.07 19.69 8.78
C GLY A 542 29.49 19.42 10.23
N ILE A 543 28.56 19.38 11.19
CA ILE A 543 28.83 19.10 12.60
C ILE A 543 28.83 17.60 12.85
N THR A 544 29.94 17.06 13.37
CA THR A 544 30.05 15.64 13.72
C THR A 544 29.15 15.29 14.89
N LEU A 545 28.34 14.24 14.75
CA LEU A 545 27.51 13.75 15.85
C LEU A 545 28.40 13.11 16.92
N LYS A 546 28.13 13.48 18.17
CA LYS A 546 28.91 13.08 19.33
C LYS A 546 28.09 12.24 20.29
N ASP A 547 28.75 11.31 20.95
CA ASP A 547 28.16 10.54 22.05
C ASP A 547 27.98 11.40 23.31
N SER A 548 27.41 10.83 24.37
CA SER A 548 27.18 11.52 25.64
C SER A 548 28.46 11.97 26.36
N LYS A 549 29.64 11.45 25.95
CA LYS A 549 30.95 11.81 26.49
C LYS A 549 31.66 12.87 25.63
N GLY A 550 31.03 13.34 24.55
CA GLY A 550 31.57 14.36 23.65
C GLY A 550 32.54 13.82 22.59
N ASN A 551 32.69 12.51 22.48
CA ASN A 551 33.52 11.86 21.46
C ASN A 551 32.72 11.64 20.17
N MET A 552 33.40 11.46 19.03
CA MET A 552 32.75 11.10 17.77
C MET A 552 31.94 9.80 17.95
N GLN A 553 30.66 9.86 17.60
CA GLN A 553 29.79 8.70 17.74
C GLN A 553 30.07 7.69 16.63
N LYS A 554 30.74 6.59 17.00
CA LYS A 554 31.05 5.46 16.12
C LYS A 554 29.94 4.42 16.21
N VAL A 555 29.32 4.10 15.09
CA VAL A 555 28.23 3.11 14.99
C VAL A 555 28.74 1.89 14.23
N LYS A 556 28.78 0.73 14.89
CA LYS A 556 29.19 -0.52 14.22
C LYS A 556 28.08 -0.96 13.25
N PRO A 557 28.39 -1.21 11.96
CA PRO A 557 27.41 -1.77 11.04
C PRO A 557 27.07 -3.22 11.41
N VAL A 558 25.79 -3.55 11.48
CA VAL A 558 25.29 -4.92 11.66
C VAL A 558 24.57 -5.31 10.37
N ASN A 559 25.02 -6.40 9.72
CA ASN A 559 24.54 -6.81 8.39
C ASN A 559 24.56 -5.65 7.37
N GLY A 560 25.66 -4.88 7.37
CA GLY A 560 25.84 -3.71 6.51
C GLY A 560 25.05 -2.47 6.92
N THR A 561 24.28 -2.48 8.02
CA THR A 561 23.45 -1.34 8.42
C THR A 561 23.92 -0.71 9.73
N ALA A 562 24.13 0.61 9.70
CA ALA A 562 24.42 1.44 10.87
C ALA A 562 23.35 2.52 11.00
N THR A 563 22.67 2.59 12.15
CA THR A 563 21.56 3.54 12.38
C THR A 563 21.83 4.40 13.60
N ILE A 564 21.52 5.70 13.49
CA ILE A 564 21.59 6.67 14.58
C ILE A 564 20.29 7.48 14.65
N LYS A 565 19.89 7.85 15.87
CA LYS A 565 18.75 8.73 16.13
C LYS A 565 19.26 10.15 16.39
N TYR A 566 18.82 11.11 15.58
CA TYR A 566 19.16 12.52 15.68
C TYR A 566 17.89 13.34 15.95
N THR A 567 17.76 13.90 17.16
CA THR A 567 16.63 14.78 17.48
C THR A 567 16.84 16.17 16.88
N ILE A 568 15.91 16.62 16.06
CA ILE A 568 15.96 17.95 15.43
C ILE A 568 15.91 19.02 16.54
N PRO A 569 16.92 19.90 16.65
CA PRO A 569 16.93 20.92 17.70
C PRO A 569 15.73 21.87 17.58
N LEU A 570 15.15 22.24 18.73
CA LEU A 570 14.18 23.32 18.79
C LEU A 570 14.82 24.63 18.33
N GLY A 571 14.16 25.35 17.43
CA GLY A 571 14.67 26.58 16.82
C GLY A 571 15.49 26.38 15.56
N LEU A 572 15.73 25.16 15.07
CA LEU A 572 16.40 24.95 13.78
C LEU A 572 15.56 25.57 12.64
N SER A 573 16.20 26.41 11.83
CA SER A 573 15.56 27.21 10.79
C SER A 573 14.95 26.35 9.68
N GLY A 574 13.66 26.52 9.38
CA GLY A 574 13.03 25.84 8.24
C GLY A 574 13.16 26.58 6.90
N VAL A 575 13.51 27.87 6.96
CA VAL A 575 13.71 28.73 5.79
C VAL A 575 15.05 29.45 5.83
N THR A 576 15.51 29.92 4.68
CA THR A 576 16.78 30.64 4.52
C THR A 576 16.76 32.03 5.15
N ASP A 577 15.66 32.77 4.99
CA ASP A 577 15.49 34.12 5.48
C ASP A 577 14.00 34.46 5.77
N GLY A 578 13.78 35.60 6.44
CA GLY A 578 12.44 36.05 6.85
C GLY A 578 11.76 37.03 5.88
N LYS A 579 12.31 37.21 4.67
CA LYS A 579 11.75 38.07 3.62
C LYS A 579 11.10 37.23 2.51
N THR A 580 11.83 36.24 2.00
CA THR A 580 11.41 35.36 0.90
C THR A 580 10.78 34.06 1.40
N PHE A 581 11.16 33.62 2.61
CA PHE A 581 10.73 32.34 3.21
C PHE A 581 11.04 31.09 2.36
N ASN A 582 12.12 31.13 1.57
CA ASN A 582 12.57 29.96 0.80
C ASN A 582 12.97 28.78 1.72
N VAL A 583 12.58 27.56 1.36
CA VAL A 583 12.84 26.35 2.16
C VAL A 583 14.34 26.05 2.26
N LYS A 584 14.81 25.62 3.44
CA LYS A 584 16.22 25.31 3.70
C LYS A 584 16.50 23.81 3.75
N ASN A 585 17.44 23.34 2.94
CA ASN A 585 18.00 21.99 3.00
C ASN A 585 19.12 21.90 4.05
N HIS A 586 19.04 20.91 4.94
CA HIS A 586 20.07 20.56 5.91
C HIS A 586 20.81 19.30 5.47
N THR A 587 22.15 19.33 5.47
CA THR A 587 22.99 18.23 4.97
C THR A 587 23.22 17.17 6.03
N ILE A 588 23.18 15.90 5.64
CA ILE A 588 23.62 14.72 6.40
C ILE A 588 24.82 14.14 5.67
N LEU A 589 25.87 13.75 6.39
CA LEU A 589 27.01 13.02 5.84
C LEU A 589 27.24 11.76 6.67
N ALA A 590 27.45 10.60 6.04
CA ALA A 590 27.96 9.40 6.69
C ALA A 590 29.29 8.98 6.09
N GLY A 591 30.20 8.46 6.92
CA GLY A 591 31.47 7.88 6.47
C GLY A 591 31.75 6.53 7.11
N TYR A 592 32.32 5.59 6.34
CA TYR A 592 32.62 4.21 6.77
C TYR A 592 34.12 3.95 6.86
N TYR A 593 34.53 3.22 7.91
CA TYR A 593 35.90 2.80 8.17
C TYR A 593 36.00 1.28 8.35
N ASN A 594 36.80 0.62 7.51
CA ASN A 594 37.22 -0.79 7.65
C ASN A 594 38.50 -1.05 6.81
N LYS A 595 39.55 -1.62 7.41
CA LYS A 595 40.86 -1.82 6.74
C LYS A 595 40.88 -2.88 5.64
N ASN A 596 39.89 -3.77 5.59
CA ASN A 596 39.78 -4.74 4.49
C ASN A 596 39.39 -4.08 3.17
N TYR A 597 38.92 -2.83 3.23
CA TYR A 597 38.42 -2.05 2.09
C TYR A 597 39.38 -0.92 1.71
N GLN A 598 39.26 -0.42 0.48
CA GLN A 598 39.90 0.82 0.02
C GLN A 598 39.44 2.03 0.86
N ALA A 599 40.14 3.17 0.76
CA ALA A 599 40.04 4.34 1.65
C ALA A 599 38.60 4.86 1.96
N GLU A 600 38.47 5.64 3.04
CA GLU A 600 37.19 6.09 3.65
C GLU A 600 36.10 6.50 2.65
N VAL A 601 35.03 5.72 2.59
CA VAL A 601 33.90 5.98 1.71
C VAL A 601 32.88 6.86 2.42
N ARG A 602 32.33 7.86 1.72
CA ARG A 602 31.40 8.86 2.27
C ARG A 602 30.20 9.05 1.35
N ASN A 603 29.06 9.37 1.93
CA ASN A 603 27.85 9.75 1.19
C ASN A 603 27.10 10.85 1.93
N THR A 604 26.43 11.73 1.18
CA THR A 604 25.64 12.83 1.72
C THR A 604 24.19 12.70 1.31
N SER A 605 23.29 13.17 2.17
CA SER A 605 21.86 13.34 1.88
C SER A 605 21.37 14.66 2.49
N THR A 606 20.10 15.01 2.30
CA THR A 606 19.53 16.20 2.93
C THR A 606 18.17 15.94 3.56
N PHE A 607 17.80 16.79 4.51
CA PHE A 607 16.46 16.87 5.05
C PHE A 607 16.03 18.34 5.23
N GLN A 608 14.73 18.58 5.26
CA GLN A 608 14.12 19.89 5.47
C GLN A 608 13.45 19.94 6.83
N VAL A 609 13.43 21.12 7.43
CA VAL A 609 12.75 21.36 8.70
C VAL A 609 11.51 22.21 8.45
N GLU A 610 10.34 21.74 8.86
CA GLU A 610 9.15 22.56 8.76
C GLU A 610 9.18 23.71 9.77
N ARG A 611 8.74 24.89 9.32
CA ARG A 611 8.41 25.99 10.23
C ARG A 611 7.27 25.54 11.13
N SER A 612 7.53 25.51 12.43
CA SER A 612 6.58 25.02 13.42
C SER A 612 5.46 26.04 13.60
N ASN A 613 4.21 25.56 13.64
CA ASN A 613 3.12 26.35 14.17
C ASN A 613 3.40 26.60 15.65
N ILE A 614 3.05 27.79 16.12
CA ILE A 614 3.06 28.13 17.54
C ILE A 614 1.62 28.28 18.01
N THR A 615 1.43 28.03 19.30
CA THR A 615 0.18 28.29 20.01
C THR A 615 0.43 29.41 21.00
N ILE A 616 -0.52 30.33 21.08
CA ILE A 616 -0.54 31.36 22.11
C ILE A 616 -1.66 30.98 23.06
N THR A 617 -1.32 30.75 24.33
CA THR A 617 -2.29 30.51 25.40
C THR A 617 -2.30 31.72 26.31
N ILE A 618 -3.40 32.47 26.30
CA ILE A 618 -3.62 33.53 27.27
C ILE A 618 -4.12 32.87 28.57
N THR A 619 -3.27 32.76 29.57
CA THR A 619 -3.57 32.07 30.83
C THR A 619 -4.26 32.97 31.85
N ASN A 620 -3.98 34.27 31.77
CA ASN A 620 -4.63 35.28 32.61
C ASN A 620 -4.80 36.56 31.81
N ALA A 621 -6.03 37.06 31.72
CA ALA A 621 -6.34 38.41 31.28
C ALA A 621 -7.23 39.03 32.37
N THR A 622 -6.63 39.82 33.24
CA THR A 622 -7.34 40.52 34.31
C THR A 622 -7.44 41.99 33.94
N VAL A 623 -8.68 42.48 33.86
CA VAL A 623 -8.95 43.90 33.68
C VAL A 623 -9.47 44.46 34.99
N ASN A 624 -8.78 45.46 35.52
CA ASN A 624 -9.32 46.28 36.58
C ASN A 624 -10.19 47.36 35.94
N ASN A 625 -11.51 47.18 36.03
CA ASN A 625 -12.48 48.07 35.39
C ASN A 625 -12.44 49.50 35.97
N LYS A 626 -11.93 49.69 37.19
CA LYS A 626 -11.83 51.01 37.84
C LYS A 626 -10.61 51.81 37.36
N THR A 627 -9.51 51.14 37.04
CA THR A 627 -8.24 51.81 36.68
C THR A 627 -7.91 51.73 35.18
N HIS A 628 -8.70 51.02 34.38
CA HIS A 628 -8.44 50.76 32.95
C HIS A 628 -7.04 50.19 32.68
N LYS A 629 -6.66 49.21 33.50
CA LYS A 629 -5.37 48.52 33.41
C LYS A 629 -5.57 47.05 33.09
N LEU A 630 -4.79 46.55 32.14
CA LEU A 630 -4.71 45.14 31.78
C LEU A 630 -3.46 44.53 32.41
N SER A 631 -3.66 43.46 33.16
CA SER A 631 -2.59 42.51 33.46
C SER A 631 -2.84 41.23 32.65
N LEU A 632 -1.87 40.87 31.82
CA LEU A 632 -1.95 39.79 30.86
C LEU A 632 -0.75 38.86 31.01
N THR A 633 -1.01 37.58 31.17
CA THR A 633 0.01 36.53 31.03
C THR A 633 -0.39 35.64 29.86
N ALA A 634 0.51 35.51 28.89
CA ALA A 634 0.36 34.58 27.79
C ALA A 634 1.62 33.72 27.63
N THR A 635 1.43 32.45 27.30
CA THR A 635 2.53 31.54 26.97
C THR A 635 2.49 31.24 25.49
N ILE A 636 3.62 31.42 24.81
CA ILE A 636 3.84 31.05 23.42
C ILE A 636 4.59 29.73 23.40
N LYS A 637 3.92 28.69 22.93
CA LYS A 637 4.48 27.34 22.85
C LYS A 637 4.61 26.92 21.41
N ASP A 638 5.63 26.12 21.12
CA ASP A 638 5.69 25.38 19.86
C ASP A 638 4.60 24.29 19.83
N TYR A 639 4.53 23.56 18.72
CA TYR A 639 3.56 22.49 18.54
C TYR A 639 3.79 21.28 19.47
N LEU A 640 4.94 21.19 20.14
CA LEU A 640 5.25 20.18 21.16
C LEU A 640 4.90 20.66 22.58
N GLY A 641 4.37 21.88 22.72
CA GLY A 641 4.04 22.46 24.01
C GLY A 641 5.23 23.06 24.77
N ASN A 642 6.43 23.08 24.17
CA ASN A 642 7.60 23.72 24.76
C ASN A 642 7.52 25.23 24.55
N LYS A 643 8.04 26.00 25.51
CA LYS A 643 8.11 27.46 25.36
C LYS A 643 9.07 27.83 24.23
N VAL A 644 8.63 28.71 23.33
CA VAL A 644 9.44 29.15 22.19
C VAL A 644 10.67 29.93 22.68
N LEU A 645 11.87 29.45 22.37
CA LEU A 645 13.13 30.06 22.82
C LEU A 645 13.45 31.37 22.08
N GLY A 646 14.06 32.31 22.82
CA GLY A 646 14.46 33.64 22.32
C GLY A 646 13.31 34.67 22.30
N PRO A 647 13.61 35.94 21.95
CA PRO A 647 12.62 37.01 21.92
C PRO A 647 11.61 36.79 20.79
N ASN A 648 10.31 36.88 21.11
CA ASN A 648 9.24 36.86 20.12
C ASN A 648 8.50 38.20 20.15
N LYS A 649 8.46 38.89 19.02
CA LYS A 649 7.80 40.20 18.89
C LYS A 649 6.28 39.99 18.81
N CYS A 650 5.55 40.71 19.64
CA CYS A 650 4.10 40.60 19.82
C CYS A 650 3.42 41.97 19.76
N VAL A 651 2.15 41.98 19.37
CA VAL A 651 1.23 43.12 19.57
C VAL A 651 0.00 42.66 20.34
N VAL A 652 -0.62 43.56 21.10
CA VAL A 652 -1.84 43.30 21.86
C VAL A 652 -2.99 44.12 21.27
N LYS A 653 -4.18 43.53 21.20
CA LYS A 653 -5.41 44.21 20.83
C LYS A 653 -6.48 44.08 21.92
N VAL A 654 -7.31 45.11 22.04
CA VAL A 654 -8.47 45.14 22.95
C VAL A 654 -9.71 45.44 22.11
N ASN A 655 -10.74 44.60 22.23
CA ASN A 655 -11.97 44.70 21.42
C ASN A 655 -11.68 44.83 19.90
N GLY A 656 -10.67 44.10 19.42
CA GLY A 656 -10.24 44.12 18.01
C GLY A 656 -9.29 45.26 17.60
N ALA A 657 -9.10 46.30 18.44
CA ALA A 657 -8.22 47.43 18.14
C ALA A 657 -6.78 47.21 18.65
N THR A 658 -5.78 47.34 17.77
CA THR A 658 -4.35 47.25 18.14
C THR A 658 -3.96 48.40 19.07
N LEU A 659 -3.24 48.09 20.15
CA LEU A 659 -2.66 49.12 21.03
C LEU A 659 -1.56 49.90 20.28
N LYS A 660 -1.65 51.23 20.29
CA LYS A 660 -0.77 52.13 19.55
C LYS A 660 -0.23 53.24 20.45
N ASN A 661 0.97 53.72 20.14
CA ASN A 661 1.50 54.99 20.62
C ASN A 661 1.44 56.00 19.44
N GLY A 662 0.44 56.89 19.45
CA GLY A 662 0.08 57.67 18.28
C GLY A 662 -0.38 56.78 17.13
N THR A 663 0.28 56.85 15.98
CA THR A 663 -0.02 56.03 14.79
C THR A 663 0.70 54.67 14.77
N GLN A 664 1.72 54.49 15.62
CA GLN A 664 2.60 53.32 15.57
C GLN A 664 2.12 52.21 16.52
N PRO A 665 2.07 50.94 16.09
CA PRO A 665 1.79 49.80 16.98
C PRO A 665 2.80 49.70 18.13
N ILE A 666 2.31 49.40 19.33
CA ILE A 666 3.19 49.09 20.47
C ILE A 666 3.61 47.62 20.36
N TYR A 667 4.92 47.38 20.40
CA TYR A 667 5.48 46.04 20.37
C TYR A 667 5.89 45.59 21.77
N TYR A 668 5.49 44.38 22.11
CA TYR A 668 5.91 43.68 23.31
C TYR A 668 6.77 42.48 22.92
N PHE A 669 7.60 41.99 23.84
CA PHE A 669 8.46 40.86 23.59
C PHE A 669 8.20 39.75 24.60
N ALA A 670 7.89 38.56 24.10
CA ALA A 670 7.87 37.38 24.93
C ALA A 670 9.30 36.85 25.11
N SER A 671 9.72 36.66 26.36
CA SER A 671 11.02 36.08 26.71
C SER A 671 10.85 34.62 27.09
N ASN A 672 11.58 33.73 26.42
CA ASN A 672 11.47 32.27 26.61
C ASN A 672 10.00 31.81 26.58
N GLY A 673 9.26 32.25 25.57
CA GLY A 673 7.87 31.87 25.34
C GLY A 673 6.88 32.38 26.39
N VAL A 674 7.24 33.35 27.24
CA VAL A 674 6.29 33.98 28.16
C VAL A 674 6.19 35.48 27.85
N LEU A 675 4.96 35.93 27.58
CA LEU A 675 4.59 37.32 27.52
C LEU A 675 3.90 37.67 28.85
N GLU A 676 4.57 38.49 29.65
CA GLU A 676 4.02 38.97 30.92
C GLU A 676 3.91 40.48 30.88
N LEU A 677 2.68 40.97 30.92
CA LEU A 677 2.34 42.38 30.94
C LEU A 677 1.61 42.66 32.23
N LYS A 678 2.12 43.62 33.01
CA LYS A 678 1.52 44.02 34.26
C LYS A 678 1.02 45.44 34.14
N ASP A 679 -0.26 45.63 34.44
CA ASP A 679 -0.88 46.94 34.64
C ASP A 679 -0.68 47.91 33.47
N ILE A 680 -0.68 47.39 32.24
CA ILE A 680 -0.53 48.20 31.04
C ILE A 680 -1.82 49.00 30.80
N SER A 681 -1.66 50.25 30.36
CA SER A 681 -2.78 51.12 30.04
C SER A 681 -3.53 50.61 28.81
N ILE A 682 -4.85 50.51 28.94
CA ILE A 682 -5.75 50.16 27.83
C ILE A 682 -6.85 51.23 27.69
N PRO A 683 -7.49 51.37 26.52
CA PRO A 683 -8.62 52.28 26.37
C PRO A 683 -9.77 51.93 27.32
N ALA A 684 -10.52 52.95 27.75
CA ALA A 684 -11.73 52.77 28.51
C ALA A 684 -12.85 52.24 27.59
N TYR A 685 -13.53 51.18 28.03
CA TYR A 685 -14.69 50.62 27.33
C TYR A 685 -15.81 50.35 28.33
N ASN A 686 -17.06 50.41 27.87
CA ASN A 686 -18.22 50.00 28.66
C ASN A 686 -18.15 48.50 29.03
N ASN A 687 -17.63 47.68 28.11
CA ASN A 687 -17.38 46.26 28.30
C ASN A 687 -16.07 45.84 27.61
N TYR A 688 -15.28 45.00 28.28
CA TYR A 688 -14.08 44.37 27.71
C TYR A 688 -14.47 42.98 27.22
N ASN A 689 -14.70 42.84 25.93
CA ASN A 689 -15.25 41.62 25.32
C ASN A 689 -14.16 40.68 24.82
N SER A 690 -13.03 41.23 24.37
CA SER A 690 -11.93 40.41 23.84
C SER A 690 -10.56 41.05 24.06
N ILE A 691 -9.58 40.21 24.39
CA ILE A 691 -8.15 40.54 24.41
C ILE A 691 -7.43 39.60 23.45
N GLU A 692 -6.65 40.15 22.52
CA GLU A 692 -5.91 39.39 21.53
C GLU A 692 -4.40 39.64 21.61
N VAL A 693 -3.61 38.58 21.45
CA VAL A 693 -2.16 38.64 21.25
C VAL A 693 -1.82 38.12 19.86
N VAL A 694 -1.00 38.85 19.11
CA VAL A 694 -0.51 38.46 17.76
C VAL A 694 1.02 38.47 17.73
N THR A 695 1.64 37.43 17.17
CA THR A 695 3.10 37.28 17.03
C THR A 695 3.57 37.51 15.59
N GLN A 696 4.85 37.87 15.41
CA GLN A 696 5.52 37.94 14.11
C GLN A 696 6.03 36.56 13.64
N ASP A 697 6.12 36.37 12.32
CA ASP A 697 6.81 35.24 11.68
C ASP A 697 8.32 35.18 12.00
N ARG A 698 8.85 33.98 12.23
CA ARG A 698 10.28 33.68 12.43
C ARG A 698 10.78 32.61 11.45
N LEU A 699 12.10 32.51 11.28
CA LEU A 699 12.75 31.49 10.43
C LEU A 699 12.35 30.05 10.80
N SER A 700 12.04 29.82 12.07
CA SER A 700 11.71 28.49 12.60
C SER A 700 10.23 28.35 12.97
N TYR A 701 9.46 29.46 13.03
CA TYR A 701 8.08 29.47 13.53
C TYR A 701 7.16 30.35 12.69
N LYS A 702 5.93 29.93 12.47
CA LYS A 702 4.89 30.76 11.82
C LYS A 702 4.30 31.78 12.79
N SER A 703 3.81 32.91 12.28
CA SER A 703 3.03 33.86 13.09
C SER A 703 1.72 33.20 13.57
N GLN A 704 1.18 33.71 14.69
CA GLN A 704 -0.10 33.25 15.21
C GLN A 704 -0.82 34.40 15.93
N ARG A 705 -2.15 34.27 16.05
CA ARG A 705 -3.00 35.10 16.90
C ARG A 705 -3.84 34.24 17.83
N ASN A 706 -4.10 34.74 19.04
CA ASN A 706 -5.08 34.13 19.94
C ASN A 706 -5.88 35.22 20.65
N THR A 707 -7.19 35.04 20.67
CA THR A 707 -8.15 35.93 21.35
C THR A 707 -8.74 35.19 22.53
N THR A 708 -8.79 35.84 23.70
CA THR A 708 -9.58 35.36 24.84
C THR A 708 -10.76 36.28 25.10
N ASN A 709 -11.92 35.67 25.33
CA ASN A 709 -13.11 36.32 25.88
C ASN A 709 -13.26 36.01 27.39
N ASN A 710 -12.44 35.09 27.92
CA ASN A 710 -12.39 34.77 29.35
C ASN A 710 -11.54 35.83 30.07
N ILE A 711 -12.15 36.99 30.27
CA ILE A 711 -11.53 38.15 30.91
C ILE A 711 -12.00 38.18 32.35
N LYS A 712 -11.07 38.03 33.30
CA LYS A 712 -11.37 38.18 34.72
C LYS A 712 -11.52 39.67 35.02
N VAL A 713 -12.75 40.15 34.98
CA VAL A 713 -13.09 41.48 35.46
C VAL A 713 -13.23 41.38 36.99
N VAL A 714 -12.19 41.81 37.71
CA VAL A 714 -12.21 41.83 39.17
C VAL A 714 -13.08 42.99 39.65
N GLY A 715 -14.10 42.66 40.46
CA GLY A 715 -15.09 43.60 40.97
C GLY A 715 -16.45 43.05 41.45
N ASN A 716 -16.85 41.78 41.18
CA ASN A 716 -18.16 41.19 41.59
C ASN A 716 -18.07 39.66 41.95
N VAL A 717 -18.68 39.17 43.06
CA VAL A 717 -18.68 37.75 43.52
C VAL A 717 -20.10 37.15 43.57
N LYS A 718 -20.32 35.93 43.06
CA LYS A 718 -21.61 35.19 42.99
C LYS A 718 -21.82 34.21 44.18
N THR A 719 -23.06 33.97 44.60
CA THR A 719 -23.46 33.15 45.79
C THR A 719 -23.78 31.67 45.46
N THR A 720 -24.13 30.84 46.47
CA THR A 720 -24.07 29.36 46.43
C THR A 720 -25.24 28.64 45.71
N SER A 721 -26.53 28.82 46.07
CA SER A 721 -27.66 28.04 45.49
C SER A 721 -29.05 28.72 45.54
N LYS A 722 -29.99 28.34 44.66
CA LYS A 722 -31.41 28.79 44.65
C LYS A 722 -32.40 27.75 44.10
N THR A 723 -33.60 27.69 44.67
CA THR A 723 -34.77 26.93 44.14
C THR A 723 -35.81 27.86 43.53
N TYR A 724 -36.41 27.46 42.41
CA TYR A 724 -37.47 28.14 41.67
C TYR A 724 -38.70 27.24 41.49
N ASP A 725 -39.86 27.74 41.90
CA ASP A 725 -41.16 27.16 41.57
C ASP A 725 -41.67 27.86 40.29
N VAL A 726 -41.79 27.11 39.21
CA VAL A 726 -42.00 27.64 37.85
C VAL A 726 -43.41 27.31 37.37
N SER A 727 -44.15 28.35 36.97
CA SER A 727 -45.54 28.24 36.50
C SER A 727 -45.76 28.83 35.10
N ASP A 728 -44.74 29.46 34.52
CA ASP A 728 -44.77 30.06 33.19
C ASP A 728 -43.37 30.08 32.56
N PHE A 729 -43.29 30.56 31.32
CA PHE A 729 -42.03 30.68 30.58
C PHE A 729 -41.07 31.68 31.23
N ASP A 730 -41.58 32.81 31.74
CA ASP A 730 -40.74 33.92 32.20
C ASP A 730 -40.00 33.54 33.50
N THR A 731 -40.65 32.80 34.38
CA THR A 731 -40.04 32.21 35.59
C THR A 731 -39.07 31.08 35.26
N LEU A 732 -39.35 30.25 34.25
CA LEU A 732 -38.41 29.24 33.75
C LEU A 732 -37.13 29.88 33.21
N HIS A 733 -37.30 30.86 32.32
CA HIS A 733 -36.19 31.59 31.68
C HIS A 733 -35.32 32.29 32.73
N SER A 734 -35.94 32.93 33.73
CA SER A 734 -35.24 33.58 34.84
C SER A 734 -34.41 32.59 35.68
N ALA A 735 -34.92 31.37 35.89
CA ALA A 735 -34.20 30.34 36.64
C ALA A 735 -32.95 29.86 35.89
N LEU A 736 -33.07 29.63 34.57
CA LEU A 736 -32.00 29.10 33.73
C LEU A 736 -30.91 30.13 33.39
N THR A 737 -31.25 31.41 33.33
CA THR A 737 -30.33 32.49 32.95
C THR A 737 -29.70 33.22 34.14
N SER A 738 -30.01 32.83 35.38
CA SER A 738 -29.54 33.53 36.58
C SER A 738 -28.02 33.64 36.65
N SER A 739 -27.54 34.87 36.81
CA SER A 739 -26.12 35.15 37.00
C SER A 739 -25.71 35.12 38.47
N GLN A 740 -26.60 34.88 39.43
CA GLN A 740 -26.31 35.07 40.86
C GLN A 740 -25.90 33.78 41.58
N TYR A 741 -26.28 32.62 41.06
CA TYR A 741 -26.20 31.33 41.76
C TYR A 741 -25.39 30.30 40.97
N LYS A 742 -24.68 29.42 41.68
CA LYS A 742 -23.96 28.28 41.09
C LYS A 742 -24.85 27.04 40.98
N ASP A 743 -25.76 26.81 41.92
CA ASP A 743 -26.65 25.64 41.91
C ASP A 743 -28.12 26.05 41.82
N VAL A 744 -28.86 25.53 40.84
CA VAL A 744 -30.26 25.88 40.58
C VAL A 744 -31.16 24.64 40.59
N ILE A 745 -32.32 24.76 41.27
CA ILE A 745 -33.36 23.72 41.29
C ILE A 745 -34.65 24.32 40.71
N VAL A 746 -35.27 23.63 39.75
CA VAL A 746 -36.53 24.03 39.10
C VAL A 746 -37.61 22.99 39.40
N ASN A 747 -38.74 23.43 39.95
CA ASN A 747 -39.94 22.61 40.15
C ASN A 747 -41.08 23.15 39.29
N LEU A 748 -41.54 22.38 38.31
CA LEU A 748 -42.71 22.77 37.52
C LEU A 748 -44.00 22.61 38.34
N LYS A 749 -44.85 23.64 38.30
CA LYS A 749 -46.20 23.64 38.91
C LYS A 749 -47.32 23.56 37.87
N SER A 750 -47.07 24.02 36.65
CA SER A 750 -47.98 23.99 35.51
C SER A 750 -47.30 23.42 34.26
N ASN A 751 -48.08 23.19 33.21
CA ASN A 751 -47.53 22.94 31.89
C ASN A 751 -47.03 24.27 31.30
N ILE A 752 -45.86 24.26 30.69
CA ILE A 752 -45.18 25.46 30.17
C ILE A 752 -45.17 25.42 28.65
N LYS A 753 -45.63 26.50 28.02
CA LYS A 753 -45.44 26.73 26.58
C LYS A 753 -44.31 27.74 26.40
N LEU A 754 -43.29 27.40 25.61
CA LEU A 754 -42.14 28.26 25.37
C LEU A 754 -42.53 29.47 24.51
N LYS A 755 -41.95 30.64 24.82
CA LYS A 755 -42.07 31.88 24.02
C LYS A 755 -40.74 32.25 23.33
N GLY A 756 -39.69 31.47 23.55
CA GLY A 756 -38.33 31.67 23.10
C GLY A 756 -37.47 30.46 23.45
N ASN A 757 -36.29 30.35 22.84
CA ASN A 757 -35.29 29.34 23.22
C ASN A 757 -34.81 29.61 24.66
N THR A 758 -34.39 28.56 25.37
CA THR A 758 -33.73 28.75 26.68
C THR A 758 -32.31 28.19 26.69
N GLU A 759 -31.41 28.95 27.31
CA GLU A 759 -29.98 28.66 27.42
C GLU A 759 -29.59 28.62 28.90
N LEU A 760 -28.75 27.67 29.28
CA LEU A 760 -28.22 27.58 30.64
C LEU A 760 -27.07 28.55 30.85
N ASN A 761 -27.20 29.47 31.81
CA ASN A 761 -26.12 30.38 32.18
C ASN A 761 -24.85 29.58 32.54
N THR A 762 -23.72 29.89 31.90
CA THR A 762 -22.42 29.22 32.12
C THR A 762 -21.87 29.33 33.56
N GLY A 763 -22.43 30.25 34.36
CA GLY A 763 -22.16 30.38 35.79
C GLY A 763 -22.84 29.31 36.65
N ILE A 764 -23.90 28.67 36.17
CA ILE A 764 -24.59 27.57 36.86
C ILE A 764 -23.79 26.28 36.64
N LYS A 765 -23.39 25.64 37.74
CA LYS A 765 -22.64 24.38 37.77
C LYS A 765 -23.56 23.16 37.94
N THR A 766 -24.69 23.32 38.61
CA THR A 766 -25.66 22.24 38.82
C THR A 766 -27.07 22.75 38.53
N LEU A 767 -27.82 22.01 37.71
CA LEU A 767 -29.23 22.25 37.44
C LEU A 767 -30.05 20.98 37.66
N ASN A 768 -31.07 21.05 38.52
CA ASN A 768 -32.01 19.95 38.75
C ASN A 768 -33.43 20.38 38.37
N ILE A 769 -34.01 19.80 37.31
CA ILE A 769 -35.38 20.05 36.86
C ILE A 769 -36.30 18.90 37.25
N ASN A 770 -37.26 19.20 38.12
CA ASN A 770 -38.35 18.32 38.52
C ASN A 770 -39.62 18.68 37.75
N GLY A 771 -39.99 17.86 36.78
CA GLY A 771 -41.15 18.11 35.93
C GLY A 771 -42.50 17.88 36.61
N ASN A 772 -42.56 17.14 37.72
CA ASN A 772 -43.81 16.83 38.44
C ASN A 772 -44.95 16.36 37.53
N ARG A 773 -44.63 15.57 36.51
CA ARG A 773 -45.55 15.06 35.46
C ARG A 773 -46.19 16.16 34.60
N LYS A 774 -45.60 17.35 34.55
CA LYS A 774 -45.98 18.45 33.65
C LYS A 774 -45.23 18.37 32.32
N SER A 775 -45.64 19.22 31.39
CA SER A 775 -45.02 19.33 30.07
C SER A 775 -44.31 20.66 29.84
N ILE A 776 -43.27 20.62 29.02
CA ILE A 776 -42.72 21.77 28.30
C ILE A 776 -43.02 21.56 26.82
N ASP A 777 -43.65 22.55 26.19
CA ASP A 777 -44.02 22.55 24.77
C ASP A 777 -43.29 23.66 24.03
N GLY A 778 -42.53 23.32 22.99
CA GLY A 778 -41.75 24.25 22.19
C GLY A 778 -42.51 25.02 21.11
N ASP A 779 -43.84 24.86 21.00
CA ASP A 779 -44.69 25.49 19.97
C ASP A 779 -44.24 25.20 18.52
N ASN A 780 -43.53 24.09 18.29
CA ASN A 780 -42.85 23.74 17.03
C ASN A 780 -41.82 24.78 16.54
N LYS A 781 -41.39 25.70 17.42
CA LYS A 781 -40.53 26.84 17.08
C LYS A 781 -39.28 26.95 17.94
N TYR A 782 -39.37 26.52 19.18
CA TYR A 782 -38.37 26.82 20.20
C TYR A 782 -37.70 25.56 20.73
N GLN A 783 -36.40 25.67 20.98
CA GLN A 783 -35.61 24.69 21.69
C GLN A 783 -35.90 24.78 23.18
N PHE A 784 -35.99 23.64 23.87
CA PHE A 784 -36.15 23.65 25.31
C PHE A 784 -34.86 24.10 26.00
N LEU A 785 -33.73 23.42 25.83
CA LEU A 785 -32.56 23.71 26.67
C LEU A 785 -31.23 23.55 25.92
N ASP A 786 -30.45 24.63 25.90
CA ASP A 786 -29.06 24.63 25.45
C ASP A 786 -28.09 24.63 26.64
N ILE A 787 -27.20 23.63 26.70
CA ILE A 787 -26.22 23.42 27.77
C ILE A 787 -24.81 23.52 27.14
N GLU A 788 -24.33 24.74 26.91
CA GLU A 788 -22.97 25.01 26.38
C GLU A 788 -21.85 24.94 27.44
N SER A 789 -22.16 24.56 28.68
CA SER A 789 -21.19 24.46 29.77
C SER A 789 -21.02 23.03 30.29
N GLN A 790 -19.92 22.77 31.01
CA GLN A 790 -19.67 21.51 31.73
C GLN A 790 -20.54 21.37 33.00
N ALA A 791 -21.78 21.84 32.96
CA ALA A 791 -22.70 21.76 34.08
C ALA A 791 -23.23 20.32 34.28
N ASN A 792 -23.64 20.02 35.51
CA ASN A 792 -24.36 18.81 35.87
C ASN A 792 -25.86 19.07 35.82
N VAL A 793 -26.55 18.53 34.82
CA VAL A 793 -27.97 18.73 34.58
C VAL A 793 -28.74 17.43 34.80
N THR A 794 -29.76 17.45 35.65
CA THR A 794 -30.73 16.35 35.80
C THR A 794 -32.13 16.81 35.43
N ILE A 795 -32.80 16.08 34.55
CA ILE A 795 -34.17 16.33 34.10
C ILE A 795 -35.00 15.09 34.38
N LYS A 796 -36.05 15.21 35.20
CA LYS A 796 -36.89 14.06 35.55
C LYS A 796 -38.38 14.31 35.61
N ASN A 797 -39.16 13.26 35.35
CA ASN A 797 -40.62 13.23 35.49
C ASN A 797 -41.32 14.33 34.66
N ILE A 798 -40.91 14.51 33.39
CA ILE A 798 -41.39 15.59 32.51
C ILE A 798 -41.73 15.06 31.11
N LYS A 799 -42.61 15.77 30.40
CA LYS A 799 -42.80 15.60 28.94
C LYS A 799 -42.24 16.81 28.20
N ILE A 800 -41.35 16.62 27.24
CA ILE A 800 -40.77 17.69 26.41
C ILE A 800 -41.21 17.43 24.97
N ASN A 801 -42.07 18.31 24.48
CA ASN A 801 -42.75 18.07 23.20
C ASN A 801 -42.63 19.24 22.25
N ASN A 802 -42.70 18.94 20.95
CA ASN A 802 -42.88 19.93 19.89
C ASN A 802 -41.76 21.01 19.91
N CYS A 803 -40.54 20.65 20.33
CA CYS A 803 -39.41 21.58 20.27
C CYS A 803 -38.77 21.57 18.89
N ASN A 804 -38.22 22.72 18.47
CA ASN A 804 -37.58 22.88 17.17
C ASN A 804 -36.28 23.68 17.28
N SER A 805 -35.20 23.17 16.69
CA SER A 805 -33.87 23.81 16.70
C SER A 805 -33.06 23.43 15.45
N SER A 806 -31.90 24.06 15.26
CA SER A 806 -30.91 23.58 14.29
C SER A 806 -30.16 22.33 14.78
N TYR A 807 -29.84 22.28 16.07
CA TYR A 807 -29.14 21.16 16.72
C TYR A 807 -29.84 20.86 18.05
N GLY A 808 -30.11 19.59 18.35
CA GLY A 808 -30.77 19.22 19.60
C GLY A 808 -32.18 19.78 19.68
N GLY A 809 -33.12 19.22 18.93
CA GLY A 809 -34.47 19.78 18.74
C GLY A 809 -35.12 20.15 20.07
N ALA A 810 -34.99 19.29 21.08
CA ALA A 810 -35.31 19.63 22.47
C ALA A 810 -34.08 20.11 23.26
N ILE A 811 -32.96 19.37 23.21
CA ILE A 811 -31.82 19.58 24.10
C ILE A 811 -30.49 19.52 23.34
N TYR A 812 -29.65 20.54 23.53
CA TYR A 812 -28.23 20.53 23.17
C TYR A 812 -27.39 20.41 24.45
N SER A 813 -26.37 19.54 24.47
CA SER A 813 -25.54 19.33 25.67
C SER A 813 -24.07 19.10 25.38
N VAL A 814 -23.20 19.85 26.06
CA VAL A 814 -21.76 19.57 26.16
C VAL A 814 -21.32 19.05 27.55
N GLY A 815 -22.22 19.10 28.54
CA GLY A 815 -21.97 18.75 29.93
C GLY A 815 -22.49 17.36 30.34
N ASN A 816 -22.69 17.15 31.64
CA ASN A 816 -23.28 15.92 32.17
C ASN A 816 -24.81 16.07 32.22
N LEU A 817 -25.54 15.26 31.46
CA LEU A 817 -26.99 15.30 31.36
C LEU A 817 -27.62 13.96 31.75
N ALA A 818 -28.47 13.96 32.77
CA ALA A 818 -29.25 12.81 33.20
C ALA A 818 -30.75 13.02 32.94
N ILE A 819 -31.34 12.17 32.10
CA ILE A 819 -32.77 12.16 31.75
C ILE A 819 -33.43 10.93 32.37
N LYS A 820 -34.43 11.12 33.24
CA LYS A 820 -35.05 10.04 34.01
C LYS A 820 -36.58 10.12 34.02
N ASN A 821 -37.27 9.04 33.68
CA ASN A 821 -38.74 8.99 33.67
C ASN A 821 -39.34 10.13 32.81
N THR A 822 -38.77 10.35 31.62
CA THR A 822 -39.09 11.50 30.77
C THR A 822 -39.58 11.03 29.41
N THR A 823 -40.48 11.80 28.81
CA THR A 823 -40.90 11.61 27.41
C THR A 823 -40.39 12.76 26.56
N LEU A 824 -39.65 12.46 25.48
CA LEU A 824 -39.30 13.41 24.42
C LEU A 824 -40.10 13.04 23.18
N LYS A 825 -41.04 13.90 22.77
CA LYS A 825 -41.97 13.60 21.69
C LYS A 825 -42.07 14.71 20.64
N ASN A 826 -42.13 14.33 19.36
CA ASN A 826 -42.34 15.29 18.26
C ASN A 826 -41.32 16.43 18.23
N ASN A 827 -40.09 16.20 18.69
CA ASN A 827 -39.03 17.21 18.63
C ASN A 827 -38.34 17.12 17.28
N ILE A 828 -38.03 18.28 16.71
CA ILE A 828 -37.50 18.40 15.35
C ILE A 828 -36.17 19.16 15.41
N ALA A 829 -35.15 18.63 14.74
CA ALA A 829 -33.92 19.36 14.46
C ALA A 829 -33.74 19.52 12.95
N LYS A 830 -33.19 20.65 12.52
CA LYS A 830 -32.78 20.83 11.13
C LYS A 830 -31.63 19.88 10.79
N TYR A 831 -30.55 19.87 11.60
CA TYR A 831 -29.31 19.16 11.26
C TYR A 831 -28.99 17.95 12.11
N TYR A 832 -28.91 18.01 13.44
CA TYR A 832 -28.51 16.82 14.22
C TYR A 832 -29.24 16.78 15.56
N GLY A 833 -29.54 15.56 16.04
CA GLY A 833 -30.18 15.35 17.33
C GLY A 833 -31.61 15.87 17.35
N GLY A 834 -32.51 15.26 16.55
CA GLY A 834 -33.94 15.59 16.51
C GLY A 834 -34.58 15.80 17.89
N ALA A 835 -34.18 15.01 18.88
CA ALA A 835 -34.45 15.25 20.30
C ALA A 835 -33.23 15.80 21.03
N ILE A 836 -32.09 15.11 20.95
CA ILE A 836 -30.91 15.41 21.78
C ILE A 836 -29.65 15.44 20.90
N TYR A 837 -28.85 16.50 21.05
CA TYR A 837 -27.50 16.56 20.49
C TYR A 837 -26.48 16.60 21.63
N ASN A 838 -25.71 15.52 21.81
CA ASN A 838 -24.64 15.43 22.79
C ASN A 838 -23.29 15.69 22.12
N PHE A 839 -22.62 16.78 22.49
CA PHE A 839 -21.31 17.16 21.96
C PHE A 839 -20.24 17.03 23.05
N LYS A 840 -19.54 15.90 23.07
CA LYS A 840 -18.46 15.57 24.03
C LYS A 840 -18.92 15.45 25.48
N GLY A 841 -20.22 15.51 25.76
CA GLY A 841 -20.81 15.39 27.10
C GLY A 841 -21.05 13.94 27.53
N ASN A 842 -21.49 13.77 28.78
CA ASN A 842 -21.94 12.48 29.33
C ASN A 842 -23.46 12.49 29.49
N VAL A 843 -24.16 11.66 28.70
CA VAL A 843 -25.61 11.57 28.71
C VAL A 843 -26.06 10.23 29.28
N THR A 844 -26.96 10.27 30.27
CA THR A 844 -27.60 9.09 30.84
C THR A 844 -29.12 9.17 30.65
N ILE A 845 -29.72 8.19 29.98
CA ILE A 845 -31.18 8.11 29.73
C ILE A 845 -31.72 6.85 30.41
N ILE A 846 -32.68 7.02 31.33
CA ILE A 846 -33.23 5.93 32.13
C ILE A 846 -34.75 6.01 32.15
N ASN A 847 -35.43 4.86 31.98
CA ASN A 847 -36.89 4.75 32.08
C ASN A 847 -37.64 5.78 31.23
N SER A 848 -37.12 6.08 30.03
CA SER A 848 -37.59 7.21 29.22
C SER A 848 -38.09 6.76 27.86
N THR A 849 -38.90 7.61 27.24
CA THR A 849 -39.50 7.35 25.93
C THR A 849 -39.13 8.45 24.96
N LEU A 850 -38.58 8.08 23.81
CA LEU A 850 -38.33 8.98 22.69
C LEU A 850 -39.17 8.53 21.49
N ASN A 851 -40.15 9.35 21.14
CA ASN A 851 -41.17 8.99 20.17
C ASN A 851 -41.38 10.08 19.12
N ASN A 852 -41.45 9.71 17.85
CA ASN A 852 -41.75 10.64 16.74
C ASN A 852 -40.80 11.85 16.67
N ASN A 853 -39.54 11.71 17.08
CA ASN A 853 -38.57 12.80 16.90
C ASN A 853 -38.01 12.76 15.48
N ILE A 854 -37.62 13.91 14.95
CA ILE A 854 -37.20 14.05 13.55
C ILE A 854 -35.91 14.86 13.42
N ALA A 855 -34.92 14.36 12.69
CA ALA A 855 -33.82 15.18 12.16
C ALA A 855 -33.97 15.27 10.62
N ASN A 856 -34.11 16.48 10.09
CA ASN A 856 -34.60 16.68 8.72
C ASN A 856 -33.52 16.56 7.65
N GLU A 857 -32.33 17.13 7.88
CA GLU A 857 -31.31 17.24 6.82
C GLU A 857 -30.07 16.37 7.08
N ARG A 858 -29.72 16.10 8.34
CA ARG A 858 -28.56 15.28 8.70
C ARG A 858 -28.82 14.49 9.99
N GLY A 859 -27.91 13.58 10.32
CA GLY A 859 -27.82 12.98 11.65
C GLY A 859 -28.99 12.10 12.08
N ALA A 860 -29.03 11.85 13.39
CA ALA A 860 -30.03 11.02 14.08
C ALA A 860 -30.98 11.83 14.97
N THR A 861 -32.02 11.17 15.52
CA THR A 861 -32.83 11.81 16.58
C THR A 861 -32.08 12.00 17.89
N ILE A 862 -31.10 11.15 18.16
CA ILE A 862 -30.08 11.41 19.18
C ILE A 862 -28.70 11.33 18.52
N GLU A 863 -27.95 12.41 18.59
CA GLU A 863 -26.54 12.42 18.19
C GLU A 863 -25.66 12.28 19.44
N ASN A 864 -24.70 11.34 19.41
CA ASN A 864 -23.61 11.25 20.36
C ASN A 864 -22.26 11.57 19.68
N TRP A 865 -21.93 12.85 19.59
CA TRP A 865 -20.70 13.33 18.98
C TRP A 865 -19.55 13.31 19.98
N GLU A 866 -18.64 12.32 19.85
CA GLU A 866 -17.46 12.14 20.73
C GLU A 866 -17.78 12.06 22.25
N GLY A 867 -19.05 11.86 22.61
CA GLY A 867 -19.51 11.81 24.01
C GLY A 867 -19.64 10.39 24.56
N ILE A 868 -20.03 10.30 25.83
CA ILE A 868 -20.36 9.03 26.50
C ILE A 868 -21.88 9.01 26.71
N MET A 869 -22.53 7.94 26.26
CA MET A 869 -23.98 7.78 26.36
C MET A 869 -24.34 6.43 26.98
N THR A 870 -25.17 6.46 28.02
CA THR A 870 -25.73 5.26 28.66
C THR A 870 -27.25 5.31 28.60
N ILE A 871 -27.87 4.27 28.04
CA ILE A 871 -29.33 4.15 27.91
C ILE A 871 -29.79 2.88 28.62
N SER A 872 -30.78 2.99 29.49
CA SER A 872 -31.35 1.81 30.16
C SER A 872 -32.87 1.87 30.31
N ASN A 873 -33.51 0.70 30.21
CA ASN A 873 -34.95 0.53 30.46
C ASN A 873 -35.82 1.53 29.70
N SER A 874 -35.46 1.83 28.45
CA SER A 874 -36.06 2.93 27.68
C SER A 874 -36.65 2.44 26.36
N GLN A 875 -37.47 3.29 25.71
CA GLN A 875 -38.14 2.98 24.45
C GLN A 875 -37.97 4.09 23.42
N PHE A 876 -37.59 3.69 22.21
CA PHE A 876 -37.29 4.56 21.09
C PHE A 876 -38.11 4.10 19.90
N SER A 877 -39.11 4.89 19.50
CA SER A 877 -40.08 4.46 18.50
C SER A 877 -40.45 5.52 17.50
N ASN A 878 -40.63 5.14 16.23
CA ASN A 878 -41.10 6.03 15.17
C ASN A 878 -40.20 7.26 14.99
N ASN A 879 -38.92 7.14 15.38
CA ASN A 879 -37.95 8.19 15.19
C ASN A 879 -37.45 8.15 13.75
N ILE A 880 -37.29 9.33 13.18
CA ILE A 880 -36.99 9.50 11.76
C ILE A 880 -35.79 10.42 11.63
N ALA A 881 -34.78 10.00 10.90
CA ALA A 881 -33.59 10.82 10.69
C ALA A 881 -32.97 10.51 9.33
N VAL A 882 -31.95 11.26 8.90
CA VAL A 882 -31.24 10.93 7.66
C VAL A 882 -30.24 9.79 7.92
N VAL A 883 -29.53 9.84 9.04
CA VAL A 883 -28.48 8.87 9.40
C VAL A 883 -28.78 8.33 10.80
N GLY A 884 -29.07 7.04 10.95
CA GLY A 884 -29.43 6.49 12.26
C GLY A 884 -30.84 6.92 12.68
N GLY A 885 -31.89 6.19 12.27
CA GLY A 885 -33.27 6.64 12.49
C GLY A 885 -33.61 6.97 13.95
N ALA A 886 -32.95 6.32 14.92
CA ALA A 886 -32.99 6.71 16.32
C ALA A 886 -31.69 7.39 16.79
N ILE A 887 -30.53 6.74 16.59
CA ILE A 887 -29.27 7.14 17.24
C ILE A 887 -28.11 7.14 16.24
N GLU A 888 -27.28 8.18 16.28
CA GLU A 888 -25.96 8.21 15.65
C GLU A 888 -24.91 8.29 16.76
N ASN A 889 -24.00 7.32 16.78
CA ASN A 889 -22.94 7.22 17.77
C ASN A 889 -21.55 7.38 17.13
N ARG A 890 -20.90 8.51 17.41
CA ARG A 890 -19.49 8.80 17.10
C ARG A 890 -18.59 8.75 18.34
N GLY A 891 -19.16 8.44 19.51
CA GLY A 891 -18.48 8.33 20.80
C GLY A 891 -18.62 6.92 21.39
N THR A 892 -18.94 6.84 22.68
CA THR A 892 -19.24 5.56 23.36
C THR A 892 -20.72 5.47 23.70
N LEU A 893 -21.38 4.40 23.27
CA LEU A 893 -22.78 4.11 23.57
C LEU A 893 -22.91 2.75 24.26
N THR A 894 -23.50 2.75 25.47
CA THR A 894 -23.93 1.53 26.17
C THR A 894 -25.44 1.52 26.32
N MET A 895 -26.08 0.45 25.86
CA MET A 895 -27.53 0.27 25.96
C MET A 895 -27.89 -1.04 26.67
N THR A 896 -28.85 -0.98 27.60
CA THR A 896 -29.33 -2.15 28.34
C THR A 896 -30.85 -2.16 28.49
N ASN A 897 -31.49 -3.32 28.32
CA ASN A 897 -32.94 -3.48 28.53
C ASN A 897 -33.78 -2.43 27.76
N THR A 898 -33.40 -2.11 26.53
CA THR A 898 -33.97 -1.00 25.76
C THR A 898 -34.58 -1.50 24.46
N THR A 899 -35.69 -0.90 24.05
CA THR A 899 -36.40 -1.25 22.81
C THR A 899 -36.27 -0.13 21.78
N LEU A 900 -35.78 -0.45 20.59
CA LEU A 900 -35.79 0.42 19.41
C LEU A 900 -36.74 -0.20 18.38
N ASN A 901 -37.90 0.40 18.18
CA ASN A 901 -38.93 -0.13 17.31
C ASN A 901 -39.41 0.85 16.24
N ASN A 902 -39.49 0.42 14.98
CA ASN A 902 -40.06 1.24 13.91
C ASN A 902 -39.33 2.59 13.74
N ASN A 903 -38.00 2.59 13.85
CA ASN A 903 -37.21 3.77 13.54
C ASN A 903 -36.73 3.68 12.08
N THR A 904 -36.64 4.84 11.43
CA THR A 904 -36.41 4.91 9.99
C THR A 904 -35.31 5.91 9.66
N ALA A 905 -34.31 5.46 8.91
CA ALA A 905 -33.38 6.35 8.23
C ALA A 905 -33.91 6.69 6.83
N LYS A 906 -34.12 7.97 6.53
CA LYS A 906 -34.63 8.49 5.25
C LYS A 906 -33.45 8.91 4.38
N THR A 907 -33.33 8.35 3.18
CA THR A 907 -32.26 8.75 2.25
C THR A 907 -32.37 10.23 1.88
N ASP A 908 -31.23 10.89 1.68
CA ASP A 908 -31.15 12.24 1.08
C ASP A 908 -30.57 12.21 -0.35
N GLY A 909 -30.45 11.02 -0.96
CA GLY A 909 -29.87 10.86 -2.29
C GLY A 909 -28.35 11.01 -2.35
N GLY A 910 -27.64 11.04 -1.21
CA GLY A 910 -26.18 11.15 -1.14
C GLY A 910 -25.49 10.01 -0.38
N ALA A 911 -25.01 9.01 -1.11
CA ALA A 911 -23.97 8.04 -0.74
C ALA A 911 -24.07 7.32 0.63
N ASN A 912 -24.57 6.08 0.57
CA ASN A 912 -24.12 4.92 1.35
C ASN A 912 -23.90 5.17 2.86
N GLN A 913 -24.82 5.73 3.66
CA GLN A 913 -24.53 6.05 5.07
C GLN A 913 -25.64 5.78 6.09
N ASP A 914 -26.63 4.95 5.81
CA ASP A 914 -27.80 4.88 6.70
C ASP A 914 -27.71 3.71 7.69
N GLY A 915 -28.29 3.84 8.87
CA GLY A 915 -28.58 2.73 9.78
C GLY A 915 -30.00 2.93 10.31
N GLY A 916 -30.89 1.95 10.18
CA GLY A 916 -32.33 2.23 10.34
C GLY A 916 -32.71 2.59 11.77
N ALA A 917 -32.08 1.96 12.76
CA ALA A 917 -32.17 2.39 14.16
C ALA A 917 -30.90 3.12 14.61
N ILE A 918 -29.73 2.52 14.37
CA ILE A 918 -28.45 2.99 14.89
C ILE A 918 -27.43 3.10 13.76
N GLN A 919 -26.83 4.26 13.62
CA GLN A 919 -25.55 4.43 12.94
C GLN A 919 -24.44 4.45 14.00
N ASN A 920 -23.42 3.61 13.86
CA ASN A 920 -22.26 3.58 14.75
C ASN A 920 -20.96 3.78 13.99
N SER A 921 -20.15 4.76 14.42
CA SER A 921 -18.74 4.91 14.04
C SER A 921 -17.80 4.98 15.26
N GLY A 922 -18.34 4.87 16.47
CA GLY A 922 -17.60 4.78 17.72
C GLY A 922 -17.65 3.38 18.35
N THR A 923 -17.73 3.33 19.69
CA THR A 923 -17.88 2.08 20.46
C THR A 923 -19.35 1.87 20.84
N LEU A 924 -19.90 0.71 20.51
CA LEU A 924 -21.28 0.33 20.79
C LEU A 924 -21.36 -0.95 21.62
N THR A 925 -22.07 -0.92 22.74
CA THR A 925 -22.41 -2.10 23.54
C THR A 925 -23.91 -2.20 23.72
N ILE A 926 -24.50 -3.31 23.28
CA ILE A 926 -25.93 -3.61 23.39
C ILE A 926 -26.10 -4.87 24.25
N THR A 927 -26.95 -4.81 25.27
CA THR A 927 -27.24 -5.95 26.15
C THR A 927 -28.72 -6.05 26.50
N ASN A 928 -29.33 -7.22 26.30
CA ASN A 928 -30.75 -7.44 26.61
C ASN A 928 -31.70 -6.45 25.89
N CYS A 929 -31.38 -6.07 24.66
CA CYS A 929 -32.18 -5.11 23.90
C CYS A 929 -33.03 -5.79 22.82
N LEU A 930 -34.09 -5.10 22.40
CA LEU A 930 -34.93 -5.47 21.27
C LEU A 930 -34.84 -4.38 20.21
N LEU A 931 -34.35 -4.73 19.02
CA LEU A 931 -34.30 -3.85 17.85
C LEU A 931 -35.21 -4.45 16.78
N SER A 932 -36.41 -3.90 16.63
CA SER A 932 -37.47 -4.50 15.83
C SER A 932 -38.07 -3.56 14.79
N ASN A 933 -38.42 -4.08 13.61
CA ASN A 933 -39.13 -3.32 12.57
C ASN A 933 -38.42 -2.03 12.16
N ASN A 934 -37.10 -1.95 12.27
CA ASN A 934 -36.35 -0.76 11.87
C ASN A 934 -35.98 -0.86 10.39
N HIS A 935 -36.00 0.29 9.71
CA HIS A 935 -35.87 0.36 8.27
C HIS A 935 -34.79 1.37 7.87
N ALA A 936 -33.88 0.93 7.03
CA ALA A 936 -32.99 1.81 6.27
C ALA A 936 -33.15 1.46 4.80
N TYR A 937 -32.95 2.43 3.92
CA TYR A 937 -33.02 2.17 2.49
C TYR A 937 -31.73 1.52 1.97
N THR A 938 -30.58 1.78 2.60
CA THR A 938 -29.27 1.34 2.09
C THR A 938 -28.61 0.32 3.02
N CYS A 939 -28.15 0.73 4.19
CA CYS A 939 -27.34 -0.12 5.06
C CYS A 939 -28.05 -0.42 6.38
N GLY A 940 -28.00 -1.68 6.85
CA GLY A 940 -28.27 -2.05 8.24
C GLY A 940 -29.63 -1.60 8.77
N GLY A 941 -30.70 -2.37 8.56
CA GLY A 941 -32.05 -1.97 9.00
C GLY A 941 -32.13 -1.70 10.49
N ALA A 942 -31.39 -2.44 11.31
CA ALA A 942 -31.23 -2.14 12.73
C ALA A 942 -29.97 -1.30 13.00
N ILE A 943 -28.81 -1.79 12.55
CA ILE A 943 -27.50 -1.24 12.90
C ILE A 943 -26.64 -1.15 11.64
N SER A 944 -26.10 0.03 11.37
CA SER A 944 -24.97 0.20 10.45
C SER A 944 -23.73 0.57 11.28
N ASN A 945 -22.71 -0.28 11.23
CA ASN A 945 -21.43 -0.13 11.94
C ASN A 945 -20.32 0.19 10.95
N ARG A 946 -19.73 1.37 11.04
CA ARG A 946 -18.67 1.87 10.15
C ARG A 946 -17.40 2.14 10.92
N TYR A 947 -16.38 1.31 10.70
CA TYR A 947 -15.07 1.42 11.36
C TYR A 947 -15.09 1.26 12.90
N GLY A 948 -16.27 1.21 13.52
CA GLY A 948 -16.47 1.12 14.96
C GLY A 948 -16.38 -0.30 15.52
N ASN A 949 -16.22 -0.39 16.84
CA ASN A 949 -16.28 -1.65 17.58
C ASN A 949 -17.66 -1.84 18.19
N SER A 950 -18.34 -2.93 17.87
CA SER A 950 -19.67 -3.25 18.39
C SER A 950 -19.71 -4.60 19.11
N THR A 951 -20.36 -4.62 20.27
CA THR A 951 -20.68 -5.85 21.00
C THR A 951 -22.18 -5.95 21.23
N ILE A 952 -22.79 -7.06 20.82
CA ILE A 952 -24.22 -7.33 20.96
C ILE A 952 -24.39 -8.61 21.76
N ASN A 953 -24.99 -8.50 22.95
CA ASN A 953 -25.15 -9.61 23.88
C ASN A 953 -26.62 -9.82 24.26
N ASN A 954 -27.08 -11.06 24.32
CA ASN A 954 -28.41 -11.43 24.83
C ASN A 954 -29.55 -10.60 24.20
N SER A 955 -29.43 -10.21 22.92
CA SER A 955 -30.34 -9.25 22.29
C SER A 955 -31.09 -9.87 21.11
N THR A 956 -32.22 -9.27 20.75
CA THR A 956 -33.05 -9.71 19.62
C THR A 956 -33.11 -8.62 18.57
N LEU A 957 -32.76 -8.95 17.32
CA LEU A 957 -32.88 -8.08 16.16
C LEU A 957 -33.83 -8.76 15.16
N ASN A 958 -35.04 -8.25 15.00
CA ASN A 958 -36.04 -8.90 14.18
C ASN A 958 -36.86 -8.00 13.27
N ASN A 959 -37.29 -8.55 12.13
CA ASN A 959 -38.10 -7.84 11.13
C ASN A 959 -37.45 -6.51 10.67
N ASN A 960 -36.13 -6.43 10.65
CA ASN A 960 -35.45 -5.23 10.16
C ASN A 960 -35.17 -5.39 8.67
N GLU A 961 -35.16 -4.25 7.97
CA GLU A 961 -35.12 -4.20 6.52
C GLU A 961 -34.11 -3.15 6.03
N ALA A 962 -33.22 -3.54 5.10
CA ALA A 962 -32.31 -2.66 4.36
C ALA A 962 -31.75 -3.31 3.09
N GLU A 963 -31.20 -2.57 2.13
CA GLU A 963 -30.58 -3.15 0.92
C GLU A 963 -29.36 -4.04 1.22
N TYR A 964 -28.54 -3.67 2.21
CA TYR A 964 -27.40 -4.45 2.68
C TYR A 964 -27.51 -4.72 4.17
N GLY A 965 -27.48 -5.99 4.57
CA GLY A 965 -27.54 -6.36 5.98
C GLY A 965 -28.91 -6.03 6.58
N GLY A 966 -29.92 -6.87 6.36
CA GLY A 966 -31.30 -6.57 6.77
C GLY A 966 -31.42 -6.14 8.24
N ALA A 967 -30.62 -6.74 9.13
CA ALA A 967 -30.41 -6.22 10.48
C ALA A 967 -29.14 -5.38 10.62
N ILE A 968 -27.99 -5.94 10.23
CA ILE A 968 -26.68 -5.38 10.53
C ILE A 968 -25.87 -5.23 9.24
N PHE A 969 -25.41 -4.02 8.98
CA PHE A 969 -24.35 -3.76 8.02
C PHE A 969 -23.07 -3.39 8.76
N ASN A 970 -21.95 -4.05 8.44
CA ASN A 970 -20.65 -3.80 9.05
C ASN A 970 -19.61 -3.47 7.98
N TYR A 971 -19.19 -2.22 7.93
CA TYR A 971 -18.17 -1.75 7.00
C TYR A 971 -16.86 -1.51 7.74
N GLU A 972 -15.87 -2.38 7.51
CA GLU A 972 -14.50 -2.29 8.06
C GLU A 972 -14.39 -2.19 9.60
N GLY A 973 -15.50 -2.39 10.32
CA GLY A 973 -15.54 -2.41 11.78
C GLY A 973 -15.46 -3.83 12.37
N ASN A 974 -15.35 -3.93 13.70
CA ASN A 974 -15.38 -5.22 14.39
C ASN A 974 -16.73 -5.42 15.07
N ILE A 975 -17.39 -6.55 14.83
CA ILE A 975 -18.62 -6.92 15.53
C ILE A 975 -18.46 -8.27 16.25
N SER A 976 -18.83 -8.28 17.53
CA SER A 976 -19.00 -9.48 18.34
C SER A 976 -20.46 -9.65 18.74
N ILE A 977 -21.07 -10.76 18.34
CA ILE A 977 -22.46 -11.12 18.66
C ILE A 977 -22.45 -12.37 19.53
N LYS A 978 -23.13 -12.31 20.69
CA LYS A 978 -23.22 -13.43 21.63
C LYS A 978 -24.63 -13.62 22.16
N ASN A 979 -25.06 -14.88 22.30
CA ASN A 979 -26.33 -15.24 22.96
C ASN A 979 -27.55 -14.51 22.35
N SER A 980 -27.50 -14.16 21.07
CA SER A 980 -28.47 -13.25 20.47
C SER A 980 -29.29 -13.94 19.40
N THR A 981 -30.44 -13.35 19.05
CA THR A 981 -31.34 -13.86 18.02
C THR A 981 -31.51 -12.82 16.92
N LEU A 982 -31.23 -13.20 15.67
CA LEU A 982 -31.46 -12.39 14.48
C LEU A 982 -32.45 -13.11 13.58
N ASN A 983 -33.69 -12.66 13.51
CA ASN A 983 -34.72 -13.39 12.77
C ASN A 983 -35.65 -12.52 11.93
N ASN A 984 -36.13 -13.11 10.82
CA ASN A 984 -37.05 -12.47 9.88
C ASN A 984 -36.50 -11.14 9.33
N ASN A 985 -35.18 -10.99 9.24
CA ASN A 985 -34.60 -9.78 8.64
C ASN A 985 -34.49 -10.00 7.13
N THR A 986 -34.79 -8.96 6.38
CA THR A 986 -34.94 -9.01 4.94
C THR A 986 -34.19 -7.88 4.29
N VAL A 987 -33.88 -8.04 3.01
CA VAL A 987 -33.34 -6.98 2.19
C VAL A 987 -34.35 -6.51 1.15
N SER A 988 -34.36 -5.20 0.87
CA SER A 988 -35.40 -4.52 0.07
C SER A 988 -34.98 -4.17 -1.36
N GLY A 989 -33.85 -4.70 -1.84
CA GLY A 989 -33.26 -4.38 -3.15
C GLY A 989 -33.31 -5.54 -4.17
N ASP A 990 -32.94 -5.23 -5.41
CA ASP A 990 -32.86 -6.16 -6.54
C ASP A 990 -31.60 -7.08 -6.44
N GLU A 991 -31.07 -7.57 -7.57
CA GLU A 991 -30.00 -8.59 -7.74
C GLU A 991 -28.66 -8.34 -7.00
N TYR A 992 -28.54 -7.27 -6.21
CA TYR A 992 -27.33 -6.92 -5.43
C TYR A 992 -27.54 -6.93 -3.91
N ALA A 993 -28.74 -7.29 -3.45
CA ALA A 993 -29.11 -7.20 -2.03
C ALA A 993 -28.50 -8.35 -1.21
N ARG A 994 -27.62 -8.03 -0.27
CA ARG A 994 -26.73 -9.00 0.38
C ARG A 994 -26.95 -9.10 1.89
N GLY A 995 -26.89 -10.31 2.44
CA GLY A 995 -26.85 -10.57 3.87
C GLY A 995 -28.19 -10.32 4.57
N GLY A 996 -29.08 -11.32 4.56
CA GLY A 996 -30.46 -11.12 5.05
C GLY A 996 -30.53 -10.67 6.51
N ALA A 997 -29.61 -11.14 7.35
CA ALA A 997 -29.39 -10.57 8.69
C ALA A 997 -28.16 -9.67 8.73
N ILE A 998 -27.02 -10.13 8.22
CA ILE A 998 -25.72 -9.49 8.39
C ILE A 998 -25.01 -9.40 7.05
N ALA A 999 -24.58 -8.20 6.66
CA ALA A 999 -23.58 -8.00 5.63
C ALA A 999 -22.33 -7.37 6.25
N SER A 1000 -21.15 -7.94 6.04
CA SER A 1000 -19.93 -7.50 6.73
C SER A 1000 -18.68 -7.54 5.86
N SER A 1001 -17.90 -6.46 5.84
CA SER A 1001 -16.52 -6.40 5.30
C SER A 1001 -15.43 -6.34 6.37
N GLY A 1002 -15.80 -6.14 7.63
CA GLY A 1002 -14.87 -6.15 8.78
C GLY A 1002 -14.94 -7.45 9.59
N LYS A 1003 -14.17 -7.57 10.67
CA LYS A 1003 -14.12 -8.81 11.48
C LYS A 1003 -15.48 -9.11 12.11
N LEU A 1004 -15.96 -10.34 11.91
CA LEU A 1004 -17.24 -10.81 12.45
C LEU A 1004 -17.04 -12.03 13.35
N THR A 1005 -17.48 -11.91 14.61
CA THR A 1005 -17.46 -12.99 15.59
C THR A 1005 -18.87 -13.25 16.09
N ILE A 1006 -19.38 -14.46 15.92
CA ILE A 1006 -20.72 -14.85 16.37
C ILE A 1006 -20.61 -16.09 17.25
N ASN A 1007 -21.16 -16.02 18.46
CA ASN A 1007 -21.15 -17.11 19.43
C ASN A 1007 -22.53 -17.40 20.00
N ASN A 1008 -22.87 -18.67 20.15
CA ASN A 1008 -24.08 -19.11 20.88
C ASN A 1008 -25.35 -18.36 20.46
N SER A 1009 -25.52 -18.13 19.16
CA SER A 1009 -26.59 -17.25 18.63
C SER A 1009 -27.45 -17.98 17.60
N THR A 1010 -28.63 -17.44 17.34
CA THR A 1010 -29.62 -18.02 16.44
C THR A 1010 -29.96 -17.06 15.32
N LEU A 1011 -29.83 -17.49 14.07
CA LEU A 1011 -30.12 -16.70 12.87
C LEU A 1011 -31.15 -17.44 12.01
N ASN A 1012 -32.41 -16.99 12.04
CA ASN A 1012 -33.53 -17.74 11.43
C ASN A 1012 -34.42 -16.92 10.50
N ASN A 1013 -34.93 -17.57 9.45
CA ASN A 1013 -35.89 -16.98 8.50
C ASN A 1013 -35.40 -15.66 7.90
N ASN A 1014 -34.08 -15.47 7.73
CA ASN A 1014 -33.55 -14.29 7.09
C ASN A 1014 -33.48 -14.53 5.58
N GLN A 1015 -33.67 -13.45 4.81
CA GLN A 1015 -33.82 -13.53 3.36
C GLN A 1015 -32.98 -12.47 2.64
N ALA A 1016 -32.23 -12.91 1.62
CA ALA A 1016 -31.45 -12.04 0.74
C ALA A 1016 -31.30 -12.61 -0.68
N TYR A 1017 -30.66 -11.84 -1.58
CA TYR A 1017 -30.22 -12.36 -2.87
C TYR A 1017 -29.02 -13.31 -2.67
N ASP A 1018 -27.97 -12.84 -1.99
CA ASP A 1018 -26.82 -13.64 -1.57
C ASP A 1018 -26.64 -13.62 -0.04
N GLY A 1019 -26.30 -14.76 0.55
CA GLY A 1019 -26.06 -14.88 1.99
C GLY A 1019 -27.35 -14.72 2.78
N GLY A 1020 -28.24 -15.72 2.74
CA GLY A 1020 -29.60 -15.65 3.30
C GLY A 1020 -29.64 -15.15 4.76
N ALA A 1021 -28.63 -15.48 5.56
CA ALA A 1021 -28.38 -14.83 6.85
C ALA A 1021 -27.15 -13.91 6.82
N ILE A 1022 -26.02 -14.39 6.32
CA ILE A 1022 -24.72 -13.72 6.42
C ILE A 1022 -24.12 -13.62 5.02
N TYR A 1023 -23.81 -12.39 4.61
CA TYR A 1023 -22.88 -12.11 3.51
C TYR A 1023 -21.59 -11.53 4.09
N TYR A 1024 -20.46 -12.15 3.80
CA TYR A 1024 -19.18 -11.78 4.40
C TYR A 1024 -18.09 -11.60 3.35
N ASP A 1025 -17.37 -10.48 3.43
CA ASP A 1025 -16.33 -10.07 2.47
C ASP A 1025 -15.00 -9.64 3.14
N TYR A 1026 -13.86 -9.98 2.53
CA TYR A 1026 -12.49 -9.51 2.83
C TYR A 1026 -11.79 -9.89 4.16
N ALA A 1027 -12.43 -9.86 5.33
CA ALA A 1027 -11.73 -10.01 6.64
C ALA A 1027 -11.80 -11.44 7.26
N ASP A 1028 -11.63 -11.59 8.59
CA ASP A 1028 -11.73 -12.88 9.31
C ASP A 1028 -13.16 -13.15 9.85
N LEU A 1029 -13.68 -14.36 9.58
CA LEU A 1029 -14.99 -14.82 10.04
C LEU A 1029 -14.86 -15.91 11.12
N TYR A 1030 -15.49 -15.69 12.29
CA TYR A 1030 -15.57 -16.69 13.36
C TYR A 1030 -17.01 -16.95 13.78
N ILE A 1031 -17.49 -18.17 13.60
CA ILE A 1031 -18.85 -18.59 13.99
C ILE A 1031 -18.75 -19.84 14.86
N ASN A 1032 -19.26 -19.77 16.09
CA ASN A 1032 -19.18 -20.89 17.02
C ASN A 1032 -20.48 -21.12 17.80
N THR A 1033 -20.93 -22.38 17.84
CA THR A 1033 -22.11 -22.79 18.61
C THR A 1033 -23.39 -22.05 18.17
N CYS A 1034 -23.53 -21.76 16.88
CA CYS A 1034 -24.68 -21.04 16.34
C CYS A 1034 -25.69 -21.97 15.66
N THR A 1035 -26.96 -21.56 15.64
CA THR A 1035 -28.04 -22.22 14.90
C THR A 1035 -28.54 -21.34 13.76
N PHE A 1036 -28.60 -21.90 12.56
CA PHE A 1036 -29.10 -21.24 11.36
C PHE A 1036 -30.25 -22.04 10.79
N LYS A 1037 -31.47 -21.47 10.79
CA LYS A 1037 -32.67 -22.20 10.38
C LYS A 1037 -33.53 -21.43 9.37
N ASN A 1038 -33.97 -22.12 8.32
CA ASN A 1038 -34.91 -21.58 7.32
C ASN A 1038 -34.43 -20.27 6.66
N ASN A 1039 -33.12 -20.04 6.54
CA ASN A 1039 -32.63 -18.87 5.81
C ASN A 1039 -32.69 -19.15 4.31
N TYR A 1040 -32.98 -18.10 3.53
CA TYR A 1040 -33.22 -18.20 2.10
C TYR A 1040 -32.37 -17.18 1.34
N ALA A 1041 -31.52 -17.68 0.45
CA ALA A 1041 -30.88 -16.86 -0.59
C ALA A 1041 -31.53 -17.17 -1.93
N LEU A 1042 -31.72 -16.16 -2.78
CA LEU A 1042 -32.21 -16.39 -4.14
C LEU A 1042 -31.13 -17.03 -5.03
N HIS A 1043 -29.86 -16.68 -4.81
CA HIS A 1043 -28.73 -17.06 -5.64
C HIS A 1043 -27.70 -17.85 -4.80
N THR A 1044 -26.74 -17.20 -4.11
CA THR A 1044 -25.65 -17.94 -3.43
C THR A 1044 -25.73 -17.94 -1.91
N GLY A 1045 -25.34 -19.06 -1.28
CA GLY A 1045 -25.15 -19.21 0.15
C GLY A 1045 -26.44 -19.08 0.96
N GLY A 1046 -27.21 -20.17 1.06
CA GLY A 1046 -28.57 -20.14 1.65
C GLY A 1046 -28.61 -19.67 3.09
N THR A 1047 -27.47 -19.77 3.79
CA THR A 1047 -27.23 -19.06 5.04
C THR A 1047 -26.02 -18.16 4.97
N VAL A 1048 -24.85 -18.69 4.59
CA VAL A 1048 -23.58 -17.97 4.66
C VAL A 1048 -22.96 -17.91 3.28
N TYR A 1049 -22.76 -16.70 2.78
CA TYR A 1049 -21.81 -16.40 1.71
C TYR A 1049 -20.49 -15.96 2.36
N ASN A 1050 -19.39 -16.67 2.06
CA ASN A 1050 -18.08 -16.39 2.64
C ASN A 1050 -17.02 -16.11 1.57
N SER A 1051 -16.51 -14.89 1.50
CA SER A 1051 -15.29 -14.51 0.76
C SER A 1051 -14.15 -14.06 1.69
N ALA A 1052 -14.16 -14.53 2.94
CA ALA A 1052 -13.11 -14.25 3.93
C ALA A 1052 -11.74 -14.82 3.54
N ASN A 1053 -10.67 -14.17 4.02
CA ASN A 1053 -9.33 -14.76 3.97
C ASN A 1053 -9.21 -15.99 4.87
N ASN A 1054 -9.73 -15.91 6.10
CA ASN A 1054 -9.77 -17.03 7.04
C ASN A 1054 -11.13 -17.13 7.73
N SER A 1055 -11.71 -18.33 7.71
CA SER A 1055 -12.98 -18.65 8.34
C SER A 1055 -12.89 -19.86 9.25
N ILE A 1056 -13.39 -19.71 10.48
CA ILE A 1056 -13.49 -20.81 11.45
C ILE A 1056 -14.96 -20.96 11.86
N LEU A 1057 -15.56 -22.08 11.47
CA LEU A 1057 -16.95 -22.44 11.78
C LEU A 1057 -16.94 -23.69 12.66
N LYS A 1058 -17.34 -23.57 13.93
CA LYS A 1058 -17.26 -24.67 14.90
C LYS A 1058 -18.58 -24.90 15.62
N ASN A 1059 -18.96 -26.16 15.85
CA ASN A 1059 -20.13 -26.51 16.66
C ASN A 1059 -21.46 -25.91 16.14
N ASN A 1060 -21.58 -25.65 14.83
CA ASN A 1060 -22.74 -24.95 14.28
C ASN A 1060 -23.80 -25.92 13.76
N THR A 1061 -25.06 -25.49 13.74
CA THR A 1061 -26.20 -26.27 13.24
C THR A 1061 -26.94 -25.51 12.15
N PHE A 1062 -27.01 -26.09 10.94
CA PHE A 1062 -27.68 -25.52 9.75
C PHE A 1062 -28.87 -26.40 9.36
N ILE A 1063 -30.09 -25.85 9.41
CA ILE A 1063 -31.34 -26.59 9.21
C ILE A 1063 -32.22 -25.91 8.16
N ASN A 1064 -32.68 -26.65 7.14
CA ASN A 1064 -33.68 -26.18 6.18
C ASN A 1064 -33.31 -24.86 5.48
N ASN A 1065 -32.04 -24.60 5.22
CA ASN A 1065 -31.62 -23.42 4.48
C ASN A 1065 -31.63 -23.70 2.98
N ARG A 1066 -31.88 -22.67 2.16
CA ARG A 1066 -32.08 -22.81 0.72
C ARG A 1066 -31.38 -21.72 -0.10
N ALA A 1067 -30.75 -22.12 -1.21
CA ALA A 1067 -30.11 -21.25 -2.22
C ALA A 1067 -30.05 -21.94 -3.59
N GLU A 1068 -29.55 -21.28 -4.62
CA GLU A 1068 -29.13 -21.93 -5.88
C GLU A 1068 -27.77 -22.62 -5.68
N PHE A 1069 -26.80 -21.93 -5.07
CA PHE A 1069 -25.46 -22.46 -4.74
C PHE A 1069 -25.25 -22.60 -3.24
N GLY A 1070 -24.94 -23.81 -2.76
CA GLY A 1070 -24.63 -24.07 -1.35
C GLY A 1070 -25.81 -23.81 -0.41
N GLY A 1071 -26.66 -24.82 -0.19
CA GLY A 1071 -27.91 -24.68 0.55
C GLY A 1071 -27.74 -24.11 1.96
N ALA A 1072 -26.61 -24.38 2.62
CA ALA A 1072 -26.21 -23.70 3.84
C ALA A 1072 -25.08 -22.70 3.62
N ILE A 1073 -23.98 -23.12 3.00
CA ILE A 1073 -22.75 -22.32 2.89
C ILE A 1073 -22.29 -22.31 1.44
N TYR A 1074 -22.03 -21.13 0.91
CA TYR A 1074 -21.20 -20.92 -0.26
C TYR A 1074 -19.89 -20.26 0.17
N ASN A 1075 -18.75 -20.82 -0.24
CA ASN A 1075 -17.43 -20.30 0.06
C ASN A 1075 -16.65 -19.94 -1.22
N ALA A 1076 -16.34 -18.65 -1.37
CA ALA A 1076 -15.35 -18.12 -2.30
C ALA A 1076 -14.07 -17.62 -1.59
N GLY A 1077 -13.96 -17.82 -0.27
CA GLY A 1077 -12.84 -17.36 0.55
C GLY A 1077 -11.65 -18.32 0.57
N ASN A 1078 -10.48 -17.85 0.99
CA ASN A 1078 -9.22 -18.59 0.88
C ASN A 1078 -9.12 -19.81 1.81
N ASN A 1079 -9.26 -19.61 3.13
CA ASN A 1079 -9.04 -20.67 4.13
C ASN A 1079 -10.29 -20.92 4.96
N VAL A 1080 -10.95 -22.07 4.83
CA VAL A 1080 -12.14 -22.41 5.60
C VAL A 1080 -11.96 -23.67 6.43
N ASN A 1081 -12.21 -23.55 7.74
CA ASN A 1081 -12.17 -24.65 8.69
C ASN A 1081 -13.53 -24.84 9.37
N ILE A 1082 -14.22 -25.91 8.99
CA ILE A 1082 -15.50 -26.34 9.55
C ILE A 1082 -15.25 -27.54 10.46
N SER A 1083 -15.72 -27.48 11.70
CA SER A 1083 -15.60 -28.63 12.60
C SER A 1083 -16.78 -28.82 13.53
N ASN A 1084 -17.06 -30.08 13.88
CA ASN A 1084 -18.09 -30.46 14.84
C ASN A 1084 -19.48 -29.87 14.51
N SER A 1085 -19.81 -29.68 13.23
CA SER A 1085 -21.03 -28.98 12.80
C SER A 1085 -22.05 -29.94 12.17
N SER A 1086 -23.33 -29.58 12.17
CA SER A 1086 -24.42 -30.37 11.61
C SER A 1086 -25.16 -29.62 10.50
N PHE A 1087 -25.38 -30.27 9.36
CA PHE A 1087 -26.11 -29.76 8.19
C PHE A 1087 -27.28 -30.69 7.93
N THR A 1088 -28.51 -30.23 8.14
CA THR A 1088 -29.72 -31.04 8.04
C THR A 1088 -30.75 -30.41 7.12
N SER A 1089 -31.20 -31.17 6.11
CA SER A 1089 -32.30 -30.78 5.23
C SER A 1089 -32.10 -29.44 4.50
N ASN A 1090 -30.85 -29.08 4.22
CA ASN A 1090 -30.55 -27.93 3.37
C ASN A 1090 -30.73 -28.31 1.90
N ILE A 1091 -31.20 -27.36 1.10
CA ILE A 1091 -31.61 -27.60 -0.29
C ILE A 1091 -30.90 -26.59 -1.18
N ALA A 1092 -30.29 -27.03 -2.27
CA ALA A 1092 -29.88 -26.12 -3.32
C ALA A 1092 -30.07 -26.71 -4.71
N ASP A 1093 -29.85 -25.91 -5.74
CA ASP A 1093 -29.82 -26.45 -7.10
C ASP A 1093 -28.46 -27.10 -7.36
N ILE A 1094 -27.36 -26.50 -6.91
CA ILE A 1094 -26.00 -27.00 -7.19
C ILE A 1094 -25.43 -27.92 -6.10
N SER A 1095 -25.41 -27.46 -4.84
CA SER A 1095 -24.86 -28.23 -3.71
C SER A 1095 -25.70 -28.13 -2.45
N GLY A 1096 -26.16 -29.28 -1.94
CA GLY A 1096 -27.22 -29.34 -0.93
C GLY A 1096 -26.84 -28.68 0.40
N ALA A 1097 -25.57 -28.75 0.82
CA ALA A 1097 -25.13 -28.10 2.05
C ALA A 1097 -24.00 -27.09 1.83
N ILE A 1098 -22.86 -27.52 1.28
CA ILE A 1098 -21.66 -26.68 1.14
C ILE A 1098 -21.19 -26.65 -0.30
N ASP A 1099 -21.02 -25.45 -0.82
CA ASP A 1099 -20.35 -25.22 -2.09
C ASP A 1099 -19.05 -24.45 -1.87
N ASN A 1100 -17.95 -24.92 -2.44
CA ASN A 1100 -16.62 -24.35 -2.21
C ASN A 1100 -15.89 -24.09 -3.53
N GLU A 1101 -15.56 -22.82 -3.75
CA GLU A 1101 -14.71 -22.32 -4.84
C GLU A 1101 -13.45 -21.64 -4.25
N GLY A 1102 -13.20 -21.85 -2.96
CA GLY A 1102 -12.07 -21.31 -2.22
C GLY A 1102 -10.85 -22.21 -2.20
N ASN A 1103 -9.68 -21.62 -1.97
CA ASN A 1103 -8.37 -22.28 -2.07
C ASN A 1103 -8.13 -23.45 -1.11
N ASN A 1104 -8.58 -23.38 0.14
CA ASN A 1104 -8.29 -24.40 1.16
C ASN A 1104 -9.53 -24.72 2.01
N LEU A 1105 -10.02 -25.95 1.91
CA LEU A 1105 -11.19 -26.43 2.64
C LEU A 1105 -10.85 -27.54 3.64
N LYS A 1106 -11.21 -27.33 4.91
CA LYS A 1106 -11.07 -28.33 5.98
C LYS A 1106 -12.40 -28.59 6.66
N ILE A 1107 -12.86 -29.84 6.66
CA ILE A 1107 -14.12 -30.26 7.30
C ILE A 1107 -13.85 -31.49 8.17
N ILE A 1108 -14.05 -31.35 9.49
CA ILE A 1108 -13.75 -32.41 10.46
C ILE A 1108 -14.93 -32.69 11.40
N LYS A 1109 -15.19 -33.97 11.72
CA LYS A 1109 -16.15 -34.37 12.78
C LYS A 1109 -17.55 -33.78 12.60
N SER A 1110 -17.97 -33.54 11.37
CA SER A 1110 -19.25 -32.90 11.04
C SER A 1110 -20.26 -33.90 10.47
N ARG A 1111 -21.55 -33.57 10.53
CA ARG A 1111 -22.66 -34.45 10.14
C ARG A 1111 -23.53 -33.80 9.06
N PHE A 1112 -23.78 -34.51 7.97
CA PHE A 1112 -24.61 -34.08 6.85
C PHE A 1112 -25.79 -35.03 6.73
N THR A 1113 -27.03 -34.54 6.79
CA THR A 1113 -28.23 -35.38 6.78
C THR A 1113 -29.35 -34.81 5.94
N ASN A 1114 -29.94 -35.61 5.05
CA ASN A 1114 -31.10 -35.22 4.23
C ASN A 1114 -30.89 -33.95 3.39
N ASN A 1115 -29.64 -33.56 3.07
CA ASN A 1115 -29.41 -32.41 2.19
C ASN A 1115 -29.67 -32.84 0.73
N GLN A 1116 -30.15 -31.91 -0.09
CA GLN A 1116 -30.60 -32.21 -1.46
C GLN A 1116 -30.08 -31.16 -2.45
N ALA A 1117 -29.55 -31.60 -3.59
CA ALA A 1117 -29.32 -30.76 -4.76
C ALA A 1117 -29.36 -31.54 -6.08
N GLN A 1118 -29.23 -30.86 -7.21
CA GLN A 1118 -29.14 -31.50 -8.52
C GLN A 1118 -27.81 -32.25 -8.68
N TYR A 1119 -26.68 -31.59 -8.39
CA TYR A 1119 -25.33 -32.15 -8.62
C TYR A 1119 -24.76 -32.79 -7.35
N ALA A 1120 -24.44 -32.00 -6.31
CA ALA A 1120 -23.82 -32.53 -5.10
C ALA A 1120 -24.79 -32.57 -3.91
N GLY A 1121 -25.17 -33.77 -3.47
CA GLY A 1121 -26.16 -33.91 -2.39
C GLY A 1121 -25.74 -33.29 -1.05
N ALA A 1122 -24.44 -33.17 -0.78
CA ALA A 1122 -23.94 -32.52 0.44
C ALA A 1122 -22.82 -31.51 0.19
N ILE A 1123 -21.73 -31.90 -0.48
CA ILE A 1123 -20.54 -31.05 -0.64
C ILE A 1123 -20.08 -31.05 -2.10
N ARG A 1124 -19.89 -29.86 -2.66
CA ARG A 1124 -19.20 -29.61 -3.93
C ARG A 1124 -17.95 -28.78 -3.67
N SER A 1125 -16.84 -29.11 -4.31
CA SER A 1125 -15.65 -28.26 -4.32
C SER A 1125 -14.99 -28.25 -5.69
N LEU A 1126 -14.69 -27.04 -6.20
CA LEU A 1126 -14.00 -26.80 -7.47
C LEU A 1126 -12.69 -26.04 -7.23
N GLU A 1127 -11.68 -26.29 -8.08
CA GLU A 1127 -10.45 -25.47 -8.20
C GLU A 1127 -9.74 -25.17 -6.85
N CYS A 1128 -9.67 -26.18 -5.97
CA CYS A 1128 -9.17 -26.03 -4.61
C CYS A 1128 -7.72 -26.56 -4.50
N ASN A 1129 -6.84 -25.77 -3.87
CA ASN A 1129 -5.44 -26.13 -3.67
C ASN A 1129 -5.20 -27.20 -2.59
N ASN A 1130 -6.04 -27.26 -1.55
CA ASN A 1130 -5.96 -28.28 -0.51
C ASN A 1130 -7.34 -28.60 0.10
N ILE A 1131 -7.70 -29.88 0.09
CA ILE A 1131 -8.94 -30.37 0.72
C ILE A 1131 -8.63 -31.40 1.81
N ASN A 1132 -9.24 -31.21 2.98
CA ASN A 1132 -9.18 -32.16 4.09
C ASN A 1132 -10.56 -32.41 4.67
N ILE A 1133 -11.16 -33.55 4.30
CA ILE A 1133 -12.49 -33.99 4.75
C ILE A 1133 -12.31 -35.25 5.58
N THR A 1134 -12.33 -35.13 6.91
CA THR A 1134 -12.01 -36.25 7.81
C THR A 1134 -12.97 -36.46 8.97
N ASP A 1135 -13.19 -37.72 9.35
CA ASP A 1135 -14.01 -38.11 10.49
C ASP A 1135 -15.48 -37.62 10.43
N ASN A 1136 -16.08 -37.44 9.24
CA ASN A 1136 -17.45 -36.93 9.07
C ASN A 1136 -18.50 -38.04 8.90
N VAL A 1137 -19.78 -37.69 9.05
CA VAL A 1137 -20.95 -38.60 8.89
C VAL A 1137 -21.91 -38.06 7.82
N PHE A 1138 -22.23 -38.86 6.80
CA PHE A 1138 -23.15 -38.52 5.71
C PHE A 1138 -24.36 -39.47 5.73
N LYS A 1139 -25.59 -38.94 5.81
CA LYS A 1139 -26.81 -39.74 5.95
C LYS A 1139 -27.92 -39.25 5.03
N CYS A 1140 -28.44 -40.09 4.14
CA CYS A 1140 -29.56 -39.78 3.25
C CYS A 1140 -29.43 -38.47 2.42
N ASN A 1141 -28.21 -38.07 2.01
CA ASN A 1141 -28.06 -36.88 1.17
C ASN A 1141 -28.34 -37.24 -0.30
N LYS A 1142 -29.04 -36.39 -1.06
CA LYS A 1142 -29.58 -36.73 -2.38
C LYS A 1142 -29.06 -35.80 -3.47
N ALA A 1143 -28.51 -36.39 -4.53
CA ALA A 1143 -28.28 -35.73 -5.82
C ALA A 1143 -29.38 -36.18 -6.80
N ASP A 1144 -30.00 -35.26 -7.52
CA ASP A 1144 -31.11 -35.56 -8.44
C ASP A 1144 -30.66 -35.91 -9.88
N ASP A 1145 -29.44 -35.55 -10.29
CA ASP A 1145 -28.87 -35.86 -11.62
C ASP A 1145 -27.73 -36.90 -11.53
N PRO A 1146 -27.91 -38.13 -12.07
CA PRO A 1146 -26.88 -39.16 -12.07
C PRO A 1146 -25.90 -39.10 -13.26
N ASP A 1147 -26.17 -38.30 -14.30
CA ASP A 1147 -25.51 -38.37 -15.62
C ASP A 1147 -24.84 -37.04 -16.06
N SER A 1148 -24.54 -36.13 -15.13
CA SER A 1148 -23.90 -34.84 -15.46
C SER A 1148 -22.46 -35.02 -15.98
N THR A 1149 -22.31 -35.29 -17.28
CA THR A 1149 -21.04 -35.42 -18.02
C THR A 1149 -20.52 -34.07 -18.52
N GLU A 1150 -20.26 -33.13 -17.62
CA GLU A 1150 -19.42 -31.97 -17.95
C GLU A 1150 -18.03 -32.20 -17.34
N VAL A 1151 -17.11 -32.68 -18.18
CA VAL A 1151 -15.69 -32.91 -17.85
C VAL A 1151 -14.86 -32.05 -18.78
N VAL A 1152 -14.21 -31.02 -18.23
CA VAL A 1152 -13.00 -30.40 -18.79
C VAL A 1152 -12.04 -30.13 -17.64
N GLU A 1153 -10.81 -30.59 -17.82
CA GLU A 1153 -9.76 -30.81 -16.83
C GLU A 1153 -8.60 -29.84 -17.01
N MET A 1154 -8.14 -29.15 -15.94
CA MET A 1154 -6.79 -28.57 -15.76
C MET A 1154 -6.42 -28.40 -14.26
N ASP A 1155 -5.11 -28.50 -13.97
CA ASP A 1155 -4.45 -29.14 -12.80
C ASP A 1155 -4.28 -28.28 -11.51
N SER A 1156 -4.71 -28.80 -10.32
CA SER A 1156 -4.16 -28.43 -8.98
C SER A 1156 -4.49 -29.46 -7.85
N SER A 1157 -3.79 -29.38 -6.71
CA SER A 1157 -3.25 -30.51 -5.92
C SER A 1157 -3.94 -30.93 -4.57
N ASN A 1158 -3.48 -32.06 -4.00
CA ASN A 1158 -3.59 -32.57 -2.61
C ASN A 1158 -4.97 -32.64 -1.91
N VAL A 1159 -5.69 -33.75 -2.14
CA VAL A 1159 -6.89 -34.14 -1.38
C VAL A 1159 -6.58 -35.14 -0.26
N THR A 1160 -7.20 -34.97 0.90
CA THR A 1160 -7.25 -35.98 1.97
C THR A 1160 -8.70 -36.23 2.39
N ILE A 1161 -9.21 -37.43 2.11
CA ILE A 1161 -10.54 -37.89 2.54
C ILE A 1161 -10.37 -39.15 3.38
N LYS A 1162 -10.53 -39.05 4.71
CA LYS A 1162 -10.28 -40.19 5.60
C LYS A 1162 -11.31 -40.37 6.70
N ASN A 1163 -11.56 -41.62 7.09
CA ASN A 1163 -12.39 -41.99 8.24
C ASN A 1163 -13.84 -41.47 8.19
N ASN A 1164 -14.38 -41.15 7.02
CA ASN A 1164 -15.78 -40.70 6.90
C ASN A 1164 -16.73 -41.91 6.88
N THR A 1165 -17.96 -41.75 7.39
CA THR A 1165 -18.99 -42.79 7.41
C THR A 1165 -20.28 -42.34 6.73
N GLY A 1166 -21.05 -43.27 6.16
CA GLY A 1166 -22.39 -42.94 5.62
C GLY A 1166 -23.27 -44.14 5.25
N ASP A 1167 -24.45 -43.86 4.70
CA ASP A 1167 -25.46 -44.86 4.29
C ASP A 1167 -25.71 -44.92 2.77
N THR A 1168 -26.31 -46.01 2.29
CA THR A 1168 -26.68 -46.25 0.88
C THR A 1168 -27.94 -45.52 0.43
N THR A 1169 -28.76 -45.03 1.35
CA THR A 1169 -29.90 -44.15 1.04
C THR A 1169 -29.46 -42.77 0.59
N SER A 1170 -28.19 -42.43 0.79
CA SER A 1170 -27.51 -41.39 0.01
C SER A 1170 -27.36 -41.89 -1.44
N LYS A 1171 -28.47 -41.94 -2.18
CA LYS A 1171 -28.55 -42.51 -3.52
C LYS A 1171 -27.85 -41.58 -4.53
N TYR A 1172 -27.02 -42.17 -5.37
CA TYR A 1172 -26.27 -41.62 -6.54
C TYR A 1172 -24.84 -41.09 -6.28
N TYR A 1173 -24.03 -41.19 -7.34
CA TYR A 1173 -22.57 -41.10 -7.46
C TYR A 1173 -21.89 -39.80 -6.95
N GLN A 1174 -22.58 -38.91 -6.22
CA GLN A 1174 -22.15 -37.51 -6.00
C GLN A 1174 -22.50 -36.94 -4.60
N THR A 1175 -22.48 -37.75 -3.52
CA THR A 1175 -22.62 -37.20 -2.14
C THR A 1175 -21.54 -36.17 -1.82
N ILE A 1176 -20.32 -36.44 -2.29
CA ILE A 1176 -19.20 -35.50 -2.35
C ILE A 1176 -18.76 -35.47 -3.81
N TYR A 1177 -18.74 -34.29 -4.42
CA TYR A 1177 -18.28 -34.09 -5.80
C TYR A 1177 -16.99 -33.27 -5.82
N LEU A 1178 -15.94 -33.82 -6.42
CA LEU A 1178 -14.61 -33.22 -6.56
C LEU A 1178 -14.14 -33.38 -8.01
N LEU A 1179 -13.58 -32.33 -8.60
CA LEU A 1179 -13.11 -32.29 -9.98
C LEU A 1179 -11.57 -32.16 -10.02
N ASP A 1180 -10.91 -33.04 -10.79
CA ASP A 1180 -9.48 -32.99 -11.17
C ASP A 1180 -8.45 -32.83 -10.05
N MET A 1181 -8.53 -33.69 -9.03
CA MET A 1181 -7.65 -33.62 -7.87
C MET A 1181 -6.81 -34.89 -7.66
N THR A 1182 -5.57 -34.71 -7.20
CA THR A 1182 -4.67 -35.79 -6.77
C THR A 1182 -4.62 -35.88 -5.24
N GLY A 1183 -4.68 -37.09 -4.65
CA GLY A 1183 -4.70 -37.19 -3.18
C GLY A 1183 -4.90 -38.58 -2.59
N THR A 1184 -5.09 -38.62 -1.26
CA THR A 1184 -5.31 -39.85 -0.49
C THR A 1184 -6.77 -39.98 -0.03
N VAL A 1185 -7.41 -41.08 -0.45
CA VAL A 1185 -8.70 -41.54 0.08
C VAL A 1185 -8.46 -42.82 0.89
N ALA A 1186 -8.75 -42.83 2.19
CA ALA A 1186 -8.48 -44.00 3.04
C ALA A 1186 -9.48 -44.18 4.19
N ASN A 1187 -9.80 -45.42 4.55
CA ASN A 1187 -10.62 -45.78 5.73
C ASN A 1187 -12.04 -45.16 5.77
N ASN A 1188 -12.64 -44.84 4.62
CA ASN A 1188 -14.04 -44.38 4.57
C ASN A 1188 -15.00 -45.59 4.55
N LYS A 1189 -16.10 -45.56 5.31
CA LYS A 1189 -17.05 -46.68 5.47
C LYS A 1189 -18.49 -46.25 5.15
N PHE A 1190 -18.97 -46.61 3.96
CA PHE A 1190 -20.37 -46.44 3.58
C PHE A 1190 -21.05 -47.80 3.64
N ILE A 1191 -22.07 -47.94 4.48
CA ILE A 1191 -22.73 -49.22 4.78
C ILE A 1191 -24.13 -49.21 4.17
N ASP A 1192 -24.49 -50.30 3.49
CA ASP A 1192 -25.87 -50.55 3.14
C ASP A 1192 -26.69 -50.80 4.40
N LEU A 1193 -27.69 -49.95 4.65
CA LEU A 1193 -28.61 -50.12 5.78
C LEU A 1193 -29.78 -51.05 5.43
N ASN A 1194 -29.76 -51.68 4.25
CA ASN A 1194 -30.64 -52.79 3.87
C ASN A 1194 -29.91 -54.13 3.94
#